data_AF-A0A7H8S7I6-F1
#
_entry.id   AF-A0A7H8S7I6-F1
#
_cell.length_a   1.000
_cell.length_b   1.000
_cell.length_c   1.000
_cell.angle_alpha   90.00
_cell.angle_beta   90.00
_cell.angle_gamma   90.00
#
_symmetry.space_group_name_H-M   'P 1'
#
loop_
_entity.id
_entity.type
_entity.pdbx_description
1 polymer ?
#
loop_
_entity_poly.entity_id
_entity_poly.type
_entity_poly.pdbx_seq_one_letter_code
_entity_poly.pdbx_strand_id
1 'polypeptide(L)'
;MTHVKKGLIPFIMMLSFLLTVSPLSVAAESGSETLDAPEETLTTGFEDRNGDGWTTLEEEAAFLEDLADMSDRVSVSEVGTSVEDRPIRLVRVGFPEPPSDEDIAAGNNILIMGTPHGNEPAGREMTLELMRDLAFTEDAELIEQLREATVLFVPTPNPDGREANTRGNAWGVDNNRDHLNLDTPEMQTVAEILNEFQPDITVDAHERPSATGNPDMEMLWPRNLNVDEELRALNKELVQDYMMPDVEDAGFSTGLYGSPGGAGGGDERILRNMLGLRNGLGILTESAGSQEPLDRVEMQREAADSILRFYRERFADVTDVVGGAPERQAEVGADPSEPFYLDGADNWDPTIVLDPKACGYLINSSQADEVSKHTDLFSLETEEVSEHGVFVPMNQPMMTVAPFLLDEQASYNEVNGLPLDNCANPGEVEPPLGSPSLANLEILADRFETDGEFASDEAARAVNLHLTSVSQFEEQGETEKVVKHLNGFLELLDHQRENELITEEAYNLIEPQADSYMKDLQYAFHQGFIGDDGSSWESSDFTNLHSWPTNPDGATYTIQNNTGQVDLDNRQQGNGSAFGRITPNMEDTENSEMLVRFKADETGNNQRLRLWLQSDAFTSGSSMPVNGYGVELNLNTDELILRGRQDSSSTDFASVDANMSDEWHYVRLRAEGDELMVRLWQDDTQEPEEWDMVHTLSKDEQLPNESGRALMSVINFDYDSSNVFNFDEVIVEDL
;
A
#
# COMPACT_ATOMS: atom_id res chain seq x y z
N MET A 1 -68.93 -60.76 -43.86
CA MET A 1 -68.26 -61.64 -42.89
C MET A 1 -68.36 -60.94 -41.53
N THR A 2 -69.39 -61.29 -40.75
CA THR A 2 -69.25 -62.03 -39.46
C THR A 2 -68.49 -61.21 -38.41
N HIS A 3 -69.21 -60.45 -37.56
CA HIS A 3 -69.57 -60.83 -36.16
C HIS A 3 -68.37 -60.69 -35.20
N VAL A 4 -68.41 -60.05 -34.01
CA VAL A 4 -69.50 -59.78 -33.06
C VAL A 4 -68.94 -58.92 -31.88
N LYS A 5 -69.70 -57.90 -31.42
CA LYS A 5 -70.09 -57.51 -30.03
C LYS A 5 -69.00 -57.40 -28.91
N LYS A 6 -69.06 -56.53 -27.87
CA LYS A 6 -70.14 -55.77 -27.19
C LYS A 6 -69.58 -54.92 -26.01
N GLY A 7 -70.28 -53.82 -25.68
CA GLY A 7 -70.62 -53.29 -24.31
C GLY A 7 -69.54 -52.51 -23.55
N LEU A 8 -69.79 -51.47 -22.73
CA LEU A 8 -70.98 -50.88 -22.03
C LEU A 8 -70.65 -49.37 -21.77
N ILE A 9 -71.50 -48.36 -22.07
CA ILE A 9 -72.65 -47.74 -21.33
C ILE A 9 -72.29 -46.67 -20.25
N PRO A 10 -73.10 -45.60 -20.06
CA PRO A 10 -72.63 -44.21 -20.09
C PRO A 10 -73.01 -43.32 -18.88
N PHE A 11 -72.61 -42.04 -19.04
CA PHE A 11 -73.06 -40.78 -18.45
C PHE A 11 -74.55 -40.69 -18.02
N ILE A 12 -74.80 -40.09 -16.85
CA ILE A 12 -76.13 -39.80 -16.28
C ILE A 12 -76.41 -38.29 -16.26
N MET A 13 -77.58 -37.97 -16.84
CA MET A 13 -78.53 -36.85 -16.67
C MET A 13 -78.51 -36.12 -15.30
N MET A 14 -79.03 -34.90 -15.13
CA MET A 14 -80.45 -34.53 -15.35
C MET A 14 -80.74 -33.04 -15.03
N LEU A 15 -81.63 -32.44 -15.84
CA LEU A 15 -82.75 -31.49 -15.56
C LEU A 15 -82.53 -30.25 -14.66
N SER A 16 -83.25 -29.12 -14.75
CA SER A 16 -84.21 -28.44 -15.65
C SER A 16 -84.88 -27.37 -14.79
N PHE A 17 -85.05 -26.12 -15.26
CA PHE A 17 -86.36 -25.46 -15.49
C PHE A 17 -86.23 -23.98 -15.87
N LEU A 18 -87.13 -23.55 -16.76
CA LEU A 18 -87.30 -22.22 -17.34
C LEU A 18 -88.30 -21.34 -16.54
N LEU A 19 -88.10 -20.00 -16.54
CA LEU A 19 -88.96 -18.95 -17.15
C LEU A 19 -88.84 -17.56 -16.45
N THR A 20 -88.25 -16.59 -17.17
CA THR A 20 -88.65 -15.18 -17.47
C THR A 20 -89.45 -14.35 -16.43
N VAL A 21 -89.16 -13.06 -16.13
CA VAL A 21 -89.33 -11.85 -16.98
C VAL A 21 -88.78 -10.58 -16.28
N SER A 22 -88.21 -9.66 -17.08
CA SER A 22 -88.11 -8.18 -16.96
C SER A 22 -86.79 -7.48 -16.52
N PRO A 23 -86.52 -6.25 -17.06
CA PRO A 23 -85.17 -5.76 -17.28
C PRO A 23 -84.80 -4.47 -16.52
N LEU A 24 -83.49 -4.17 -16.58
CA LEU A 24 -82.86 -2.84 -16.55
C LEU A 24 -82.98 -2.00 -15.27
N SER A 25 -81.91 -2.01 -14.49
CA SER A 25 -81.35 -0.79 -13.90
C SER A 25 -79.84 -0.85 -14.04
N VAL A 26 -79.29 0.16 -14.71
CA VAL A 26 -77.86 0.44 -14.80
C VAL A 26 -77.45 1.04 -13.46
N ALA A 27 -76.48 0.41 -12.79
CA ALA A 27 -75.61 1.04 -11.82
C ALA A 27 -74.22 0.44 -12.04
N ALA A 28 -73.26 1.32 -12.34
CA ALA A 28 -71.86 0.96 -12.49
C ALA A 28 -71.32 0.47 -11.14
N GLU A 29 -70.86 -0.77 -11.08
CA GLU A 29 -70.00 -1.25 -10.00
C GLU A 29 -68.55 -1.11 -10.45
N SER A 30 -67.82 -0.30 -9.70
CA SER A 30 -66.38 -0.20 -9.66
C SER A 30 -65.75 -1.58 -9.44
N GLY A 31 -65.11 -2.10 -10.47
CA GLY A 31 -64.11 -3.14 -10.31
C GLY A 31 -62.90 -2.51 -9.62
N SER A 32 -62.71 -2.85 -8.35
CA SER A 32 -61.43 -2.72 -7.66
C SER A 32 -60.44 -3.62 -8.37
N GLU A 33 -59.68 -3.08 -9.31
CA GLU A 33 -58.39 -3.64 -9.67
C GLU A 33 -57.55 -3.59 -8.39
N THR A 34 -57.24 -4.76 -7.87
CA THR A 34 -56.20 -4.94 -6.87
C THR A 34 -54.93 -4.37 -7.45
N LEU A 35 -54.47 -3.28 -6.83
CA LEU A 35 -53.14 -2.71 -7.03
C LEU A 35 -52.14 -3.87 -6.96
N ASP A 36 -51.38 -4.05 -8.05
CA ASP A 36 -50.21 -4.91 -8.04
C ASP A 36 -49.27 -4.46 -6.91
N ALA A 37 -48.56 -5.43 -6.33
CA ALA A 37 -47.55 -5.24 -5.31
C ALA A 37 -46.48 -4.23 -5.77
N PRO A 38 -45.72 -3.60 -4.84
CA PRO A 38 -44.63 -2.71 -5.23
C PRO A 38 -43.66 -3.47 -6.15
N GLU A 39 -43.12 -2.80 -7.18
CA GLU A 39 -41.90 -3.27 -7.85
C GLU A 39 -40.87 -3.57 -6.74
N GLU A 40 -40.27 -4.76 -6.75
CA GLU A 40 -39.27 -5.15 -5.74
C GLU A 40 -38.12 -4.14 -5.79
N THR A 41 -37.99 -3.34 -4.73
CA THR A 41 -36.84 -2.46 -4.53
C THR A 41 -35.62 -3.34 -4.32
N LEU A 42 -34.56 -3.15 -5.12
CA LEU A 42 -33.29 -3.84 -4.95
C LEU A 42 -32.74 -3.57 -3.54
N THR A 43 -32.45 -4.60 -2.77
CA THR A 43 -31.95 -4.49 -1.39
C THR A 43 -30.57 -5.11 -1.24
N THR A 44 -29.77 -4.59 -0.31
CA THR A 44 -28.48 -5.16 0.06
C THR A 44 -28.68 -6.36 1.00
N GLY A 45 -27.64 -7.19 1.15
CA GLY A 45 -27.65 -8.28 2.13
C GLY A 45 -27.78 -7.76 3.58
N PHE A 46 -27.31 -6.55 3.84
CA PHE A 46 -27.46 -5.86 5.13
C PHE A 46 -28.92 -5.47 5.41
N GLU A 47 -29.61 -4.90 4.42
CA GLU A 47 -31.03 -4.55 4.52
C GLU A 47 -31.92 -5.79 4.68
N ASP A 48 -31.65 -6.85 3.92
CA ASP A 48 -32.36 -8.13 4.00
C ASP A 48 -32.30 -8.77 5.39
N ARG A 49 -31.21 -8.51 6.11
CA ARG A 49 -30.97 -8.99 7.48
C ARG A 49 -31.34 -7.96 8.54
N ASN A 50 -31.87 -6.79 8.16
CA ASN A 50 -32.22 -5.71 9.09
C ASN A 50 -31.04 -5.36 10.03
N GLY A 51 -29.82 -5.32 9.48
CA GLY A 51 -28.60 -5.01 10.23
C GLY A 51 -28.00 -6.15 11.07
N ASP A 52 -28.63 -7.34 11.12
CA ASP A 52 -28.11 -8.50 11.87
C ASP A 52 -26.89 -9.18 11.19
N GLY A 53 -26.50 -8.72 9.99
CA GLY A 53 -25.31 -9.17 9.28
C GLY A 53 -24.99 -8.29 8.08
N TRP A 54 -23.70 -8.14 7.76
CA TRP A 54 -23.21 -7.34 6.63
C TRP A 54 -23.42 -8.06 5.30
N THR A 55 -23.52 -7.29 4.22
CA THR A 55 -23.52 -7.81 2.84
C THR A 55 -22.22 -8.60 2.61
N THR A 56 -22.27 -9.80 2.02
CA THR A 56 -21.04 -10.54 1.67
C THR A 56 -20.41 -10.00 0.38
N LEU A 57 -19.18 -10.41 0.03
CA LEU A 57 -18.58 -10.04 -1.27
C LEU A 57 -19.37 -10.62 -2.45
N GLU A 58 -19.92 -11.83 -2.31
CA GLU A 58 -20.77 -12.47 -3.31
C GLU A 58 -22.11 -11.71 -3.47
N GLU A 59 -22.70 -11.27 -2.37
CA GLU A 59 -23.95 -10.48 -2.38
C GLU A 59 -23.73 -9.09 -2.99
N GLU A 60 -22.60 -8.43 -2.72
CA GLU A 60 -22.25 -7.18 -3.39
C GLU A 60 -22.13 -7.37 -4.90
N ALA A 61 -21.41 -8.41 -5.35
CA ALA A 61 -21.23 -8.65 -6.78
C ALA A 61 -22.58 -8.85 -7.49
N ALA A 62 -23.49 -9.63 -6.88
CA ALA A 62 -24.84 -9.83 -7.41
C ALA A 62 -25.66 -8.53 -7.39
N PHE A 63 -25.61 -7.76 -6.31
CA PHE A 63 -26.30 -6.48 -6.20
C PHE A 63 -25.85 -5.48 -7.28
N LEU A 64 -24.54 -5.40 -7.54
CA LEU A 64 -24.00 -4.50 -8.57
C LEU A 64 -24.40 -4.91 -9.99
N GLU A 65 -24.44 -6.22 -10.26
CA GLU A 65 -24.93 -6.77 -11.54
C GLU A 65 -26.42 -6.43 -11.74
N ASP A 66 -27.26 -6.71 -10.74
CA ASP A 66 -28.70 -6.42 -10.78
C ASP A 66 -28.97 -4.91 -10.92
N LEU A 67 -28.21 -4.07 -10.22
CA LEU A 67 -28.34 -2.61 -10.29
C LEU A 67 -28.05 -2.08 -11.70
N ALA A 68 -26.96 -2.55 -12.32
CA ALA A 68 -26.57 -2.16 -13.67
C ALA A 68 -27.58 -2.65 -14.73
N ASP A 69 -28.17 -3.83 -14.54
CA ASP A 69 -29.22 -4.36 -15.41
C ASP A 69 -30.55 -3.60 -15.29
N MET A 70 -30.83 -3.04 -14.11
CA MET A 70 -32.07 -2.33 -13.81
C MET A 70 -32.05 -0.83 -14.15
N SER A 71 -30.88 -0.20 -14.27
CA SER A 71 -30.76 1.24 -14.53
C SER A 71 -29.65 1.60 -15.51
N ASP A 72 -30.04 2.23 -16.63
CA ASP A 72 -29.10 2.80 -17.62
C ASP A 72 -28.18 3.89 -17.01
N ARG A 73 -28.49 4.38 -15.80
CA ARG A 73 -27.69 5.37 -15.07
C ARG A 73 -26.42 4.79 -14.43
N VAL A 74 -26.25 3.46 -14.45
CA VAL A 74 -25.18 2.77 -13.74
C VAL A 74 -24.30 1.99 -14.70
N SER A 75 -22.99 2.10 -14.55
CA SER A 75 -22.03 1.18 -15.15
C SER A 75 -21.05 0.67 -14.11
N VAL A 76 -20.66 -0.60 -14.24
CA VAL A 76 -19.76 -1.29 -13.31
C VAL A 76 -18.60 -1.87 -14.11
N SER A 77 -17.38 -1.65 -13.63
CA SER A 77 -16.18 -2.31 -14.17
C SER A 77 -15.31 -2.85 -13.04
N GLU A 78 -14.62 -3.95 -13.33
CA GLU A 78 -13.45 -4.37 -12.54
C GLU A 78 -12.26 -3.52 -12.98
N VAL A 79 -11.56 -2.92 -12.02
CA VAL A 79 -10.46 -1.96 -12.27
C VAL A 79 -9.13 -2.43 -11.71
N GLY A 80 -9.12 -3.47 -10.87
CA GLY A 80 -7.92 -4.06 -10.33
C GLY A 80 -8.25 -5.28 -9.48
N THR A 81 -7.23 -5.88 -8.88
CA THR A 81 -7.36 -7.03 -7.98
C THR A 81 -6.57 -6.81 -6.71
N SER A 82 -7.02 -7.41 -5.61
CA SER A 82 -6.28 -7.47 -4.36
C SER A 82 -5.14 -8.48 -4.40
N VAL A 83 -4.39 -8.56 -3.30
CA VAL A 83 -3.34 -9.56 -3.09
C VAL A 83 -3.81 -11.01 -3.32
N GLU A 84 -5.01 -11.37 -2.88
CA GLU A 84 -5.60 -12.70 -3.12
C GLU A 84 -6.48 -12.76 -4.39
N ASP A 85 -6.18 -11.91 -5.38
CA ASP A 85 -6.85 -11.85 -6.68
C ASP A 85 -8.36 -11.57 -6.61
N ARG A 86 -8.84 -10.90 -5.55
CA ARG A 86 -10.26 -10.50 -5.47
C ARG A 86 -10.49 -9.21 -6.24
N PRO A 87 -11.57 -9.12 -7.03
CA PRO A 87 -11.81 -7.97 -7.90
C PRO A 87 -12.18 -6.70 -7.12
N ILE A 88 -11.51 -5.60 -7.45
CA ILE A 88 -11.85 -4.24 -7.05
C ILE A 88 -12.73 -3.64 -8.14
N ARG A 89 -13.90 -3.12 -7.76
CA ARG A 89 -14.92 -2.64 -8.70
C ARG A 89 -15.12 -1.14 -8.58
N LEU A 90 -15.18 -0.47 -9.73
CA LEU A 90 -15.56 0.93 -9.87
C LEU A 90 -16.97 0.99 -10.46
N VAL A 91 -17.86 1.71 -9.78
CA VAL A 91 -19.24 1.97 -10.21
C VAL A 91 -19.36 3.43 -10.59
N ARG A 92 -19.92 3.72 -11.78
CA ARG A 92 -20.21 5.09 -12.21
C ARG A 92 -21.71 5.31 -12.24
N VAL A 93 -22.17 6.41 -11.66
CA VAL A 93 -23.58 6.82 -11.65
C VAL A 93 -23.71 8.20 -12.28
N GLY A 94 -24.47 8.31 -13.37
CA GLY A 94 -24.69 9.55 -14.12
C GLY A 94 -26.07 9.61 -14.79
N PHE A 95 -26.40 10.72 -15.44
CA PHE A 95 -27.71 10.90 -16.09
C PHE A 95 -27.58 11.44 -17.54
N PRO A 96 -28.33 10.88 -18.53
CA PRO A 96 -29.25 9.73 -18.43
C PRO A 96 -28.55 8.37 -18.34
N GLU A 97 -27.28 8.34 -18.72
CA GLU A 97 -26.32 7.25 -18.64
C GLU A 97 -24.96 7.88 -18.28
N PRO A 98 -24.06 7.18 -17.56
CA PRO A 98 -22.75 7.75 -17.24
C PRO A 98 -21.97 8.02 -18.54
N PRO A 99 -21.24 9.15 -18.63
CA PRO A 99 -20.36 9.42 -19.78
C PRO A 99 -19.26 8.38 -19.94
N SER A 100 -18.48 8.49 -21.02
CA SER A 100 -17.25 7.69 -21.15
C SER A 100 -16.22 8.08 -20.09
N ASP A 101 -15.31 7.17 -19.71
CA ASP A 101 -14.29 7.48 -18.70
C ASP A 101 -13.43 8.70 -19.10
N GLU A 102 -13.14 8.89 -20.39
CA GLU A 102 -12.48 10.09 -20.93
C GLU A 102 -13.28 11.39 -20.66
N ASP A 103 -14.61 11.34 -20.84
CA ASP A 103 -15.48 12.49 -20.57
C ASP A 103 -15.67 12.74 -19.06
N ILE A 104 -15.61 11.69 -18.23
CA ILE A 104 -15.65 11.82 -16.77
C ILE A 104 -14.37 12.47 -16.27
N ALA A 105 -13.20 12.00 -16.74
CA ALA A 105 -11.88 12.55 -16.43
C ALA A 105 -11.72 14.01 -16.87
N ALA A 106 -12.31 14.39 -18.00
CA ALA A 106 -12.33 15.78 -18.47
C ALA A 106 -13.44 16.63 -17.84
N GLY A 107 -14.33 16.01 -17.06
CA GLY A 107 -15.51 16.62 -16.45
C GLY A 107 -15.40 16.71 -14.94
N ASN A 108 -16.54 16.97 -14.29
CA ASN A 108 -16.62 17.07 -12.84
C ASN A 108 -17.12 15.74 -12.26
N ASN A 109 -16.52 15.30 -11.17
CA ASN A 109 -16.89 14.03 -10.55
C ASN A 109 -16.58 13.99 -9.05
N ILE A 110 -17.30 13.12 -8.34
CA ILE A 110 -17.09 12.82 -6.91
C ILE A 110 -16.74 11.34 -6.81
N LEU A 111 -15.77 10.99 -5.97
CA LEU A 111 -15.45 9.60 -5.63
C LEU A 111 -15.85 9.29 -4.19
N ILE A 112 -16.56 8.18 -3.96
CA ILE A 112 -16.95 7.72 -2.63
C ILE A 112 -16.40 6.30 -2.41
N MET A 113 -15.53 6.14 -1.42
CA MET A 113 -14.95 4.85 -1.04
C MET A 113 -15.52 4.36 0.29
N GLY A 114 -15.83 3.07 0.36
CA GLY A 114 -16.56 2.46 1.48
C GLY A 114 -15.69 1.82 2.57
N THR A 115 -15.03 0.71 2.26
CA THR A 115 -14.25 -0.10 3.23
C THR A 115 -12.75 -0.16 2.82
N PRO A 116 -11.97 0.90 3.10
CA PRO A 116 -10.50 0.89 3.02
C PRO A 116 -9.85 -0.01 4.07
N HIS A 117 -10.39 -0.07 5.30
CA HIS A 117 -10.06 -1.12 6.27
C HIS A 117 -11.16 -2.18 6.30
N GLY A 118 -10.76 -3.44 6.17
CA GLY A 118 -11.69 -4.55 6.07
C GLY A 118 -12.64 -4.77 7.25
N ASN A 119 -12.28 -4.35 8.46
CA ASN A 119 -13.10 -4.46 9.67
C ASN A 119 -14.03 -3.26 9.92
N GLU A 120 -14.20 -2.38 8.94
CA GLU A 120 -15.00 -1.14 8.99
C GLU A 120 -16.10 -1.16 7.91
N PRO A 121 -17.14 -2.01 8.04
CA PRO A 121 -18.11 -2.31 6.98
C PRO A 121 -19.18 -1.25 6.70
N ALA A 122 -19.43 -0.28 7.59
CA ALA A 122 -20.58 0.62 7.45
C ALA A 122 -20.47 1.56 6.25
N GLY A 123 -19.27 2.04 5.93
CA GLY A 123 -19.03 2.88 4.75
C GLY A 123 -19.40 2.14 3.45
N ARG A 124 -19.11 0.85 3.37
CA ARG A 124 -19.49 0.01 2.22
C ARG A 124 -21.00 -0.13 2.07
N GLU A 125 -21.75 -0.41 3.13
CA GLU A 125 -23.22 -0.47 3.03
C GLU A 125 -23.81 0.88 2.62
N MET A 126 -23.24 1.99 3.14
CA MET A 126 -23.60 3.34 2.69
C MET A 126 -23.41 3.52 1.19
N THR A 127 -22.28 3.07 0.62
CA THR A 127 -22.05 3.21 -0.82
C THR A 127 -23.07 2.44 -1.66
N LEU A 128 -23.44 1.21 -1.23
CA LEU A 128 -24.41 0.36 -1.94
C LEU A 128 -25.82 0.96 -1.91
N GLU A 129 -26.25 1.45 -0.74
CA GLU A 129 -27.54 2.13 -0.61
C GLU A 129 -27.58 3.43 -1.42
N LEU A 130 -26.53 4.26 -1.33
CA LEU A 130 -26.48 5.54 -2.01
C LEU A 130 -26.48 5.39 -3.54
N MET A 131 -25.68 4.47 -4.09
CA MET A 131 -25.63 4.27 -5.54
C MET A 131 -26.97 3.78 -6.10
N ARG A 132 -27.69 2.92 -5.36
CA ARG A 132 -29.06 2.50 -5.71
C ARG A 132 -29.99 3.69 -5.71
N ASP A 133 -29.96 4.50 -4.65
CA ASP A 133 -30.89 5.61 -4.50
C ASP A 133 -30.67 6.66 -5.60
N LEU A 134 -29.42 6.92 -6.00
CA LEU A 134 -29.09 7.76 -7.16
C LEU A 134 -29.53 7.13 -8.50
N ALA A 135 -29.37 5.82 -8.66
CA ALA A 135 -29.77 5.11 -9.88
C ALA A 135 -31.28 5.20 -10.16
N PHE A 136 -32.10 5.29 -9.10
CA PHE A 136 -33.56 5.33 -9.20
C PHE A 136 -34.18 6.67 -8.79
N THR A 137 -33.37 7.69 -8.49
CA THR A 137 -33.90 8.98 -8.02
C THR A 137 -34.84 9.63 -9.04
N GLU A 138 -35.97 10.15 -8.53
CA GLU A 138 -36.88 11.06 -9.24
C GLU A 138 -36.74 12.51 -8.73
N ASP A 139 -35.83 12.76 -7.78
CA ASP A 139 -35.57 14.10 -7.26
C ASP A 139 -34.94 14.97 -8.34
N ALA A 140 -35.56 16.12 -8.61
CA ALA A 140 -35.15 17.00 -9.69
C ALA A 140 -33.78 17.66 -9.45
N GLU A 141 -33.41 17.91 -8.19
CA GLU A 141 -32.11 18.49 -7.84
C GLU A 141 -31.00 17.46 -8.01
N LEU A 142 -31.22 16.21 -7.57
CA LEU A 142 -30.26 15.12 -7.76
C LEU A 142 -30.10 14.74 -9.24
N ILE A 143 -31.20 14.72 -10.01
CA ILE A 143 -31.12 14.47 -11.46
C ILE A 143 -30.30 15.56 -12.15
N GLU A 144 -30.47 16.83 -11.80
CA GLU A 144 -29.69 17.92 -12.40
C GLU A 144 -28.21 17.79 -12.02
N GLN A 145 -27.91 17.47 -10.76
CA GLN A 145 -26.55 17.22 -10.30
C GLN A 145 -25.89 16.06 -11.07
N LEU A 146 -26.60 14.94 -11.29
CA LEU A 146 -26.10 13.80 -12.08
C LEU A 146 -25.93 14.11 -13.59
N ARG A 147 -26.44 15.25 -14.09
CA ARG A 147 -26.12 15.74 -15.44
C ARG A 147 -24.85 16.59 -15.47
N GLU A 148 -24.53 17.25 -14.36
CA GLU A 148 -23.39 18.16 -14.24
C GLU A 148 -22.13 17.44 -13.76
N ALA A 149 -22.28 16.37 -12.98
CA ALA A 149 -21.19 15.57 -12.46
C ALA A 149 -21.54 14.08 -12.32
N THR A 150 -20.55 13.22 -12.51
CA THR A 150 -20.67 11.77 -12.29
C THR A 150 -20.30 11.44 -10.84
N VAL A 151 -21.04 10.54 -10.20
CA VAL A 151 -20.66 9.99 -8.89
C VAL A 151 -20.03 8.61 -9.08
N LEU A 152 -18.78 8.49 -8.70
CA LEU A 152 -17.96 7.29 -8.73
C LEU A 152 -17.97 6.61 -7.36
N PHE A 153 -18.04 5.28 -7.34
CA PHE A 153 -17.97 4.49 -6.11
C PHE A 153 -16.95 3.37 -6.22
N VAL A 154 -16.18 3.18 -5.16
CA VAL A 154 -15.43 1.95 -4.89
C VAL A 154 -15.91 1.41 -3.54
N PRO A 155 -16.91 0.51 -3.52
CA PRO A 155 -17.49 0.03 -2.26
C PRO A 155 -16.46 -0.67 -1.37
N THR A 156 -15.59 -1.47 -2.00
CA THR A 156 -14.66 -2.35 -1.30
C THR A 156 -13.25 -2.26 -1.90
N PRO A 157 -12.49 -1.19 -1.61
CA PRO A 157 -11.10 -1.07 -2.06
C PRO A 157 -10.15 -2.08 -1.39
N ASN A 158 -10.53 -2.68 -0.25
CA ASN A 158 -9.78 -3.75 0.43
C ASN A 158 -10.64 -5.02 0.60
N PRO A 159 -10.88 -5.80 -0.47
CA PRO A 159 -11.75 -6.97 -0.41
C PRO A 159 -11.16 -8.10 0.44
N ASP A 160 -9.83 -8.24 0.50
CA ASP A 160 -9.17 -9.27 1.30
C ASP A 160 -9.36 -9.01 2.79
N GLY A 161 -9.08 -7.79 3.23
CA GLY A 161 -9.33 -7.38 4.60
C GLY A 161 -10.81 -7.51 4.95
N ARG A 162 -11.73 -7.21 4.02
CA ARG A 162 -13.18 -7.32 4.26
C ARG A 162 -13.60 -8.76 4.52
N GLU A 163 -13.14 -9.70 3.69
CA GLU A 163 -13.42 -11.13 3.86
C GLU A 163 -12.82 -11.68 5.17
N ALA A 164 -11.58 -11.27 5.50
CA ALA A 164 -10.90 -11.69 6.72
C ALA A 164 -11.35 -10.92 7.99
N ASN A 165 -12.13 -9.85 7.83
CA ASN A 165 -12.48 -8.89 8.87
C ASN A 165 -11.25 -8.35 9.63
N THR A 166 -10.22 -7.97 8.87
CA THR A 166 -8.96 -7.39 9.35
C THR A 166 -8.82 -5.93 8.95
N ARG A 167 -7.98 -5.19 9.67
CA ARG A 167 -7.68 -3.79 9.33
C ARG A 167 -6.89 -3.68 8.02
N GLY A 168 -5.80 -4.44 7.90
CA GLY A 168 -4.96 -4.49 6.71
C GLY A 168 -5.43 -5.50 5.65
N ASN A 169 -4.77 -5.49 4.49
CA ASN A 169 -4.95 -6.47 3.41
C ASN A 169 -4.33 -7.85 3.76
N ALA A 170 -4.27 -8.78 2.80
CA ALA A 170 -3.76 -10.13 3.02
C ALA A 170 -2.24 -10.18 3.34
N TRP A 171 -1.45 -9.19 2.90
CA TRP A 171 -0.04 -9.03 3.33
C TRP A 171 0.10 -8.44 4.73
N GLY A 172 -1.00 -8.01 5.36
CA GLY A 172 -1.01 -7.35 6.66
C GLY A 172 -0.56 -5.89 6.62
N VAL A 173 -0.49 -5.29 5.43
CA VAL A 173 -0.22 -3.86 5.23
C VAL A 173 -1.47 -3.06 5.62
N ASP A 174 -1.29 -1.96 6.35
CA ASP A 174 -2.37 -1.00 6.59
C ASP A 174 -2.53 -0.13 5.35
N ASN A 175 -3.55 -0.42 4.53
CA ASN A 175 -3.79 0.28 3.27
C ASN A 175 -3.85 1.81 3.43
N ASN A 176 -4.36 2.31 4.56
CA ASN A 176 -4.40 3.76 4.83
C ASN A 176 -3.05 4.30 5.36
N ARG A 177 -1.94 3.62 5.05
CA ARG A 177 -0.54 4.02 5.20
C ARG A 177 0.27 3.78 3.93
N ASP A 178 -0.38 3.52 2.80
CA ASP A 178 0.24 3.10 1.56
C ASP A 178 -0.23 3.95 0.36
N HIS A 179 -0.61 5.22 0.60
CA HIS A 179 -1.00 6.14 -0.47
C HIS A 179 0.15 6.99 -1.05
N LEU A 180 1.34 6.89 -0.46
CA LEU A 180 2.58 7.49 -1.00
C LEU A 180 3.41 6.44 -1.75
N ASN A 181 3.77 5.36 -1.08
CA ASN A 181 4.69 4.30 -1.55
C ASN A 181 4.02 3.32 -2.54
N LEU A 182 2.69 3.16 -2.44
CA LEU A 182 1.88 2.36 -3.38
C LEU A 182 2.39 0.92 -3.51
N ASP A 183 2.78 0.30 -2.40
CA ASP A 183 3.35 -1.05 -2.33
C ASP A 183 2.33 -2.13 -2.69
N THR A 184 1.07 -1.89 -2.34
CA THR A 184 0.01 -2.89 -2.48
C THR A 184 -0.77 -2.75 -3.80
N PRO A 185 -1.20 -3.86 -4.41
CA PRO A 185 -2.00 -3.79 -5.63
C PRO A 185 -3.33 -3.07 -5.42
N GLU A 186 -3.90 -3.14 -4.21
CA GLU A 186 -5.10 -2.38 -3.85
C GLU A 186 -4.86 -0.87 -3.93
N MET A 187 -3.75 -0.38 -3.34
CA MET A 187 -3.48 1.06 -3.32
C MET A 187 -2.99 1.60 -4.67
N GLN A 188 -2.30 0.77 -5.46
CA GLN A 188 -2.01 1.10 -6.86
C GLN A 188 -3.31 1.29 -7.66
N THR A 189 -4.28 0.37 -7.52
CA THR A 189 -5.60 0.50 -8.15
C THR A 189 -6.32 1.79 -7.74
N VAL A 190 -6.29 2.15 -6.44
CA VAL A 190 -6.87 3.42 -5.96
C VAL A 190 -6.13 4.62 -6.55
N ALA A 191 -4.80 4.57 -6.64
CA ALA A 191 -4.00 5.63 -7.20
C ALA A 191 -4.25 5.84 -8.71
N GLU A 192 -4.47 4.76 -9.46
CA GLU A 192 -4.89 4.78 -10.87
C GLU A 192 -6.22 5.51 -11.04
N ILE A 193 -7.25 5.15 -10.25
CA ILE A 193 -8.56 5.81 -10.28
C ILE A 193 -8.43 7.31 -9.98
N LEU A 194 -7.67 7.66 -8.95
CA LEU A 194 -7.45 9.07 -8.58
C LEU A 194 -6.67 9.84 -9.67
N ASN A 195 -5.76 9.17 -10.38
CA ASN A 195 -5.00 9.78 -11.48
C ASN A 195 -5.85 9.99 -12.72
N GLU A 196 -6.68 9.00 -13.06
CA GLU A 196 -7.55 9.03 -14.24
C GLU A 196 -8.67 10.05 -14.06
N PHE A 197 -9.39 10.00 -12.94
CA PHE A 197 -10.62 10.79 -12.78
C PHE A 197 -10.42 12.13 -12.08
N GLN A 198 -9.33 12.33 -11.34
CA GLN A 198 -9.04 13.56 -10.58
C GLN A 198 -10.28 14.18 -9.88
N PRO A 199 -10.92 13.44 -8.94
CA PRO A 199 -12.22 13.85 -8.40
C PRO A 199 -12.19 15.18 -7.65
N ASP A 200 -13.24 15.98 -7.79
CA ASP A 200 -13.38 17.24 -7.05
C ASP A 200 -13.47 17.02 -5.54
N ILE A 201 -14.22 15.98 -5.16
CA ILE A 201 -14.39 15.53 -3.77
C ILE A 201 -14.17 14.03 -3.75
N THR A 202 -13.32 13.57 -2.82
CA THR A 202 -13.18 12.16 -2.50
C THR A 202 -13.53 11.89 -1.03
N VAL A 203 -14.37 10.89 -0.80
CA VAL A 203 -14.78 10.41 0.53
C VAL A 203 -14.04 9.13 0.88
N ASP A 204 -13.29 9.19 1.97
CA ASP A 204 -12.58 8.10 2.62
C ASP A 204 -13.39 7.63 3.84
N ALA A 205 -14.35 6.74 3.60
CA ALA A 205 -15.26 6.30 4.66
C ALA A 205 -14.61 5.24 5.56
N HIS A 206 -14.59 5.52 6.85
CA HIS A 206 -13.94 4.72 7.87
C HIS A 206 -14.85 4.52 9.09
N GLU A 207 -14.40 3.66 9.99
CA GLU A 207 -15.00 3.51 11.31
C GLU A 207 -13.95 3.38 12.39
N ARG A 208 -14.31 3.70 13.63
CA ARG A 208 -13.50 3.41 14.81
C ARG A 208 -14.06 2.16 15.49
N PRO A 209 -13.53 0.94 15.24
CA PRO A 209 -14.23 -0.29 15.61
C PRO A 209 -14.53 -0.43 17.11
N SER A 210 -13.66 0.15 17.95
CA SER A 210 -13.78 0.10 19.41
C SER A 210 -14.46 1.32 20.05
N ALA A 211 -14.82 2.34 19.27
CA ALA A 211 -15.43 3.56 19.79
C ALA A 211 -16.91 3.33 20.14
N THR A 212 -17.34 3.86 21.28
CA THR A 212 -18.68 3.63 21.86
C THR A 212 -19.65 4.81 21.68
N GLY A 213 -19.37 5.78 20.79
CA GLY A 213 -20.24 6.94 20.53
C GLY A 213 -20.07 8.12 21.49
N ASN A 214 -18.90 8.75 21.48
CA ASN A 214 -18.68 10.05 22.12
C ASN A 214 -17.47 10.77 21.48
N PRO A 215 -17.62 11.31 20.26
CA PRO A 215 -18.88 11.42 19.49
C PRO A 215 -19.24 10.14 18.73
N ASP A 216 -20.47 10.09 18.19
CA ASP A 216 -20.98 8.99 17.36
C ASP A 216 -20.30 8.97 15.99
N MET A 217 -20.10 10.15 15.39
CA MET A 217 -19.42 10.32 14.11
C MET A 217 -18.25 11.29 14.26
N GLU A 218 -17.07 10.90 13.79
CA GLU A 218 -15.95 11.82 13.61
C GLU A 218 -15.72 12.13 12.14
N MET A 219 -15.23 13.34 11.87
CA MET A 219 -14.92 13.79 10.52
C MET A 219 -13.62 14.56 10.50
N LEU A 220 -12.91 14.53 9.37
CA LEU A 220 -11.68 15.30 9.20
C LEU A 220 -11.41 15.65 7.74
N TRP A 221 -10.79 16.82 7.55
CA TRP A 221 -10.22 17.28 6.28
C TRP A 221 -8.71 16.95 6.19
N PRO A 222 -8.03 17.22 5.05
CA PRO A 222 -6.59 17.05 4.90
C PRO A 222 -5.83 18.01 5.82
N ARG A 223 -4.91 17.48 6.63
CA ARG A 223 -4.19 18.22 7.67
C ARG A 223 -2.76 18.54 7.28
N ASN A 224 -2.20 17.87 6.27
CA ASN A 224 -0.85 18.11 5.77
C ASN A 224 -0.66 19.59 5.39
N LEU A 225 0.49 20.16 5.79
CA LEU A 225 0.78 21.57 5.67
C LEU A 225 0.99 22.04 4.23
N ASN A 226 1.36 21.15 3.31
CA ASN A 226 1.60 21.45 1.88
C ASN A 226 0.31 21.48 1.02
N VAL A 227 -0.85 21.17 1.61
CA VAL A 227 -2.15 21.30 0.92
C VAL A 227 -2.47 22.77 0.65
N ASP A 228 -2.97 23.05 -0.56
CA ASP A 228 -3.39 24.39 -0.99
C ASP A 228 -4.35 25.04 0.01
N GLU A 229 -4.13 26.33 0.29
CA GLU A 229 -4.86 27.03 1.35
C GLU A 229 -6.36 27.18 1.02
N GLU A 230 -6.71 27.39 -0.26
CA GLU A 230 -8.11 27.52 -0.69
C GLU A 230 -8.83 26.16 -0.60
N LEU A 231 -8.20 25.06 -1.03
CA LEU A 231 -8.72 23.71 -0.84
C LEU A 231 -8.94 23.39 0.64
N ARG A 232 -7.98 23.72 1.51
CA ARG A 232 -8.08 23.48 2.94
C ARG A 232 -9.23 24.29 3.56
N ALA A 233 -9.42 25.54 3.15
CA ALA A 233 -10.51 26.38 3.62
C ALA A 233 -11.88 25.81 3.22
N LEU A 234 -12.01 25.36 1.97
CA LEU A 234 -13.27 24.81 1.45
C LEU A 234 -13.62 23.46 2.10
N ASN A 235 -12.63 22.59 2.34
CA ASN A 235 -12.84 21.36 3.10
C ASN A 235 -13.31 21.62 4.54
N LYS A 236 -12.73 22.64 5.21
CA LYS A 236 -13.16 23.02 6.57
C LYS A 236 -14.62 23.43 6.60
N GLU A 237 -15.06 24.20 5.62
CA GLU A 237 -16.46 24.58 5.48
C GLU A 237 -17.35 23.36 5.26
N LEU A 238 -16.99 22.47 4.33
CA LEU A 238 -17.74 21.23 4.09
C LEU A 238 -17.92 20.42 5.38
N VAL A 239 -16.85 20.19 6.14
CA VAL A 239 -16.95 19.42 7.39
C VAL A 239 -17.75 20.15 8.46
N GLN A 240 -17.42 21.42 8.73
CA GLN A 240 -17.92 22.12 9.92
C GLN A 240 -19.28 22.78 9.74
N ASP A 241 -19.58 23.28 8.55
CA ASP A 241 -20.77 24.07 8.28
C ASP A 241 -21.86 23.26 7.55
N TYR A 242 -21.52 22.09 7.00
CA TYR A 242 -22.46 21.19 6.32
C TYR A 242 -22.58 19.84 7.01
N MET A 243 -21.52 19.03 7.01
CA MET A 243 -21.61 17.63 7.44
C MET A 243 -21.91 17.49 8.94
N MET A 244 -21.19 18.22 9.80
CA MET A 244 -21.41 18.15 11.24
C MET A 244 -22.84 18.56 11.62
N PRO A 245 -23.39 19.71 11.18
CA PRO A 245 -24.77 20.07 11.45
C PRO A 245 -25.80 19.07 10.94
N ASP A 246 -25.63 18.52 9.73
CA ASP A 246 -26.61 17.60 9.14
C ASP A 246 -26.67 16.27 9.93
N VAL A 247 -25.51 15.73 10.33
CA VAL A 247 -25.45 14.52 11.16
C VAL A 247 -25.96 14.78 12.59
N GLU A 248 -25.76 15.98 13.14
CA GLU A 248 -26.35 16.39 14.42
C GLU A 248 -27.87 16.54 14.35
N ASP A 249 -28.40 17.07 13.25
CA ASP A 249 -29.84 17.20 13.01
C ASP A 249 -30.52 15.83 12.82
N ALA A 250 -29.79 14.83 12.29
CA ALA A 250 -30.20 13.42 12.28
C ALA A 250 -30.17 12.76 13.68
N GLY A 251 -29.58 13.41 14.67
CA GLY A 251 -29.61 12.99 16.07
C GLY A 251 -28.34 12.32 16.59
N PHE A 252 -27.25 12.33 15.80
CA PHE A 252 -25.97 11.74 16.17
C PHE A 252 -24.98 12.82 16.63
N SER A 253 -24.20 12.54 17.67
CA SER A 253 -23.17 13.48 18.11
C SER A 253 -21.98 13.49 17.16
N THR A 254 -21.42 14.66 16.88
CA THR A 254 -20.27 14.81 15.96
C THR A 254 -19.03 15.35 16.65
N GLY A 255 -17.88 15.14 16.02
CA GLY A 255 -16.63 15.78 16.42
C GLY A 255 -15.51 15.63 15.40
N LEU A 256 -14.40 16.30 15.66
CA LEU A 256 -13.20 16.16 14.84
C LEU A 256 -12.46 14.88 15.22
N TYR A 257 -12.04 14.13 14.22
CA TYR A 257 -11.23 12.93 14.43
C TYR A 257 -9.97 13.23 15.26
N GLY A 258 -9.78 12.44 16.31
CA GLY A 258 -8.67 12.58 17.26
C GLY A 258 -8.93 13.56 18.42
N SER A 259 -10.13 14.10 18.59
CA SER A 259 -10.48 14.95 19.74
C SER A 259 -11.07 14.14 20.91
N PRO A 260 -10.68 14.36 22.19
CA PRO A 260 -9.77 15.40 22.71
C PRO A 260 -8.29 14.93 22.83
N GLY A 261 -7.91 13.80 22.22
CA GLY A 261 -6.67 13.05 22.51
C GLY A 261 -5.45 13.30 21.61
N GLY A 262 -5.57 14.07 20.53
CA GLY A 262 -4.53 14.26 19.51
C GLY A 262 -5.16 14.18 18.13
N ALA A 263 -5.52 15.34 17.58
CA ALA A 263 -6.19 15.49 16.29
C ALA A 263 -5.40 14.81 15.16
N GLY A 264 -6.11 14.20 14.20
CA GLY A 264 -5.48 13.50 13.07
C GLY A 264 -4.36 14.34 12.43
N GLY A 265 -3.20 13.72 12.23
CA GLY A 265 -1.98 14.38 11.75
C GLY A 265 -1.93 14.56 10.23
N GLY A 266 -0.82 15.13 9.77
CA GLY A 266 -0.53 15.43 8.36
C GLY A 266 0.21 14.34 7.58
N ASP A 267 0.34 13.12 8.12
CA ASP A 267 1.01 11.98 7.46
C ASP A 267 0.49 11.79 6.03
N GLU A 268 1.39 11.98 5.08
CA GLU A 268 1.22 11.99 3.63
C GLU A 268 0.80 10.63 3.08
N ARG A 269 1.06 9.53 3.81
CA ARG A 269 0.67 8.19 3.38
C ARG A 269 -0.81 7.87 3.68
N ILE A 270 -1.50 8.75 4.41
CA ILE A 270 -2.93 8.61 4.72
C ILE A 270 -3.76 9.23 3.58
N LEU A 271 -4.77 8.51 3.10
CA LEU A 271 -5.57 8.88 1.93
C LEU A 271 -6.10 10.30 2.01
N ARG A 272 -6.79 10.67 3.10
CA ARG A 272 -7.33 12.02 3.27
C ARG A 272 -6.27 13.13 3.07
N ASN A 273 -5.03 12.91 3.49
CA ASN A 273 -3.96 13.88 3.28
C ASN A 273 -3.48 13.84 1.83
N MET A 274 -3.27 12.64 1.29
CA MET A 274 -2.88 12.44 -0.11
C MET A 274 -3.89 13.05 -1.09
N LEU A 275 -5.20 12.97 -0.82
CA LEU A 275 -6.24 13.62 -1.62
C LEU A 275 -6.05 15.14 -1.73
N GLY A 276 -5.70 15.81 -0.62
CA GLY A 276 -5.38 17.22 -0.63
C GLY A 276 -4.05 17.55 -1.31
N LEU A 277 -3.06 16.67 -1.19
CA LEU A 277 -1.77 16.79 -1.91
C LEU A 277 -1.95 16.59 -3.42
N ARG A 278 -2.94 15.79 -3.84
CA ARG A 278 -3.38 15.58 -5.22
C ARG A 278 -4.41 16.62 -5.71
N ASN A 279 -4.45 17.80 -5.09
CA ASN A 279 -5.24 18.96 -5.52
C ASN A 279 -6.77 18.80 -5.47
N GLY A 280 -7.30 17.80 -4.74
CA GLY A 280 -8.74 17.58 -4.55
C GLY A 280 -9.24 17.91 -3.13
N LEU A 281 -10.55 17.97 -2.94
CA LEU A 281 -11.14 17.96 -1.60
C LEU A 281 -11.18 16.51 -1.07
N GLY A 282 -10.71 16.30 0.16
CA GLY A 282 -10.57 14.96 0.75
C GLY A 282 -11.21 14.90 2.13
N ILE A 283 -12.09 13.93 2.34
CA ILE A 283 -12.89 13.84 3.57
C ILE A 283 -12.74 12.47 4.19
N LEU A 284 -12.40 12.45 5.48
CA LEU A 284 -12.51 11.29 6.35
C LEU A 284 -13.84 11.32 7.08
N THR A 285 -14.54 10.18 7.10
CA THR A 285 -15.68 9.94 7.99
C THR A 285 -15.43 8.73 8.88
N GLU A 286 -15.80 8.78 10.16
CA GLU A 286 -15.39 7.81 11.18
C GLU A 286 -16.54 7.51 12.14
N SER A 287 -17.44 6.60 11.76
CA SER A 287 -18.54 6.19 12.65
C SER A 287 -18.04 5.34 13.82
N ALA A 288 -18.68 5.46 14.97
CA ALA A 288 -18.34 4.69 16.16
C ALA A 288 -18.77 3.22 16.02
N GLY A 289 -17.79 2.31 15.85
CA GLY A 289 -18.04 0.92 15.47
C GLY A 289 -18.73 0.03 16.51
N SER A 290 -18.82 0.48 17.78
CA SER A 290 -19.60 -0.22 18.81
C SER A 290 -21.05 0.26 18.93
N GLN A 291 -21.49 1.19 18.08
CA GLN A 291 -22.92 1.54 17.92
C GLN A 291 -23.67 0.43 17.17
N GLU A 292 -25.00 0.52 17.17
CA GLU A 292 -25.84 -0.42 16.41
C GLU A 292 -25.48 -0.35 14.91
N PRO A 293 -25.42 -1.49 14.20
CA PRO A 293 -25.05 -1.50 12.78
C PRO A 293 -25.86 -0.56 11.90
N LEU A 294 -27.17 -0.44 12.15
CA LEU A 294 -28.05 0.48 11.41
C LEU A 294 -27.66 1.94 11.64
N ASP A 295 -27.42 2.34 12.88
CA ASP A 295 -27.00 3.71 13.22
C ASP A 295 -25.65 4.04 12.57
N ARG A 296 -24.73 3.07 12.50
CA ARG A 296 -23.42 3.23 11.83
C ARG A 296 -23.56 3.55 10.35
N VAL A 297 -24.44 2.85 9.65
CA VAL A 297 -24.73 3.09 8.22
C VAL A 297 -25.49 4.41 8.05
N GLU A 298 -26.46 4.71 8.91
CA GLU A 298 -27.24 5.96 8.88
C GLU A 298 -26.33 7.18 9.01
N MET A 299 -25.39 7.18 9.97
CA MET A 299 -24.40 8.26 10.10
C MET A 299 -23.57 8.50 8.84
N GLN A 300 -23.14 7.43 8.17
CA GLN A 300 -22.39 7.52 6.92
C GLN A 300 -23.29 8.04 5.78
N ARG A 301 -24.55 7.61 5.72
CA ARG A 301 -25.54 8.08 4.72
C ARG A 301 -25.81 9.58 4.87
N GLU A 302 -26.07 10.06 6.09
CA GLU A 302 -26.30 11.48 6.37
C GLU A 302 -25.08 12.34 6.00
N ALA A 303 -23.87 11.85 6.27
CA ALA A 303 -22.64 12.52 5.85
C ALA A 303 -22.51 12.58 4.31
N ALA A 304 -22.80 11.49 3.60
CA ALA A 304 -22.73 11.44 2.14
C ALA A 304 -23.79 12.32 1.46
N ASP A 305 -25.02 12.31 1.97
CA ASP A 305 -26.10 13.18 1.47
C ASP A 305 -25.75 14.66 1.70
N SER A 306 -25.11 15.00 2.84
CA SER A 306 -24.59 16.35 3.11
C SER A 306 -23.51 16.76 2.11
N ILE A 307 -22.60 15.86 1.74
CA ILE A 307 -21.56 16.11 0.73
C ILE A 307 -22.18 16.37 -0.65
N LEU A 308 -23.17 15.58 -1.07
CA LEU A 308 -23.88 15.81 -2.32
C LEU A 308 -24.60 17.16 -2.33
N ARG A 309 -25.22 17.55 -1.21
CA ARG A 309 -25.84 18.86 -1.05
C ARG A 309 -24.82 19.99 -1.10
N PHE A 310 -23.70 19.88 -0.39
CA PHE A 310 -22.61 20.85 -0.42
C PHE A 310 -22.10 21.06 -1.85
N TYR A 311 -21.80 19.96 -2.55
CA TYR A 311 -21.27 20.02 -3.90
C TYR A 311 -22.26 20.71 -4.86
N ARG A 312 -23.57 20.45 -4.72
CA ARG A 312 -24.59 21.15 -5.50
C ARG A 312 -24.67 22.65 -5.16
N GLU A 313 -24.65 23.01 -3.88
CA GLU A 313 -24.78 24.40 -3.44
C GLU A 313 -23.53 25.24 -3.71
N ARG A 314 -22.36 24.61 -3.68
CA ARG A 314 -21.03 25.23 -3.82
C ARG A 314 -20.33 24.84 -5.12
N PHE A 315 -21.05 24.29 -6.09
CA PHE A 315 -20.50 23.68 -7.31
C PHE A 315 -19.44 24.55 -7.98
N ALA A 316 -19.78 25.82 -8.28
CA ALA A 316 -18.84 26.73 -8.93
C ALA A 316 -17.59 27.02 -8.09
N ASP A 317 -17.74 27.15 -6.76
CA ASP A 317 -16.58 27.39 -5.89
C ASP A 317 -15.70 26.15 -5.79
N VAL A 318 -16.30 24.95 -5.74
CA VAL A 318 -15.55 23.68 -5.74
C VAL A 318 -14.77 23.54 -7.04
N THR A 319 -15.42 23.65 -8.20
CA THR A 319 -14.76 23.47 -9.50
C THR A 319 -13.69 24.53 -9.76
N ASP A 320 -13.92 25.79 -9.33
CA ASP A 320 -12.94 26.86 -9.49
C ASP A 320 -11.71 26.65 -8.58
N VAL A 321 -11.92 26.24 -7.33
CA VAL A 321 -10.83 26.03 -6.37
C VAL A 321 -10.01 24.78 -6.72
N VAL A 322 -10.67 23.65 -7.02
CA VAL A 322 -10.03 22.39 -7.46
C VAL A 322 -9.28 22.60 -8.77
N GLY A 323 -9.94 23.16 -9.79
CA GLY A 323 -9.31 23.39 -11.09
C GLY A 323 -8.16 24.41 -11.07
N GLY A 324 -8.13 25.32 -10.09
CA GLY A 324 -7.05 26.28 -9.91
C GLY A 324 -5.90 25.81 -9.01
N ALA A 325 -6.09 24.76 -8.20
CA ALA A 325 -5.07 24.28 -7.27
C ALA A 325 -3.76 23.82 -7.94
N PRO A 326 -3.80 23.07 -9.08
CA PRO A 326 -2.59 22.71 -9.82
C PRO A 326 -1.68 23.89 -10.18
N GLU A 327 -2.25 25.01 -10.67
CA GLU A 327 -1.48 26.19 -11.05
C GLU A 327 -0.90 26.89 -9.80
N ARG A 328 -1.69 27.03 -8.73
CA ARG A 328 -1.23 27.61 -7.46
C ARG A 328 -0.09 26.80 -6.85
N GLN A 329 -0.17 25.47 -6.87
CA GLN A 329 0.90 24.63 -6.34
C GLN A 329 2.17 24.71 -7.20
N ALA A 330 2.05 24.74 -8.53
CA ALA A 330 3.21 24.97 -9.40
C ALA A 330 3.89 26.32 -9.13
N GLU A 331 3.11 27.38 -8.84
CA GLU A 331 3.64 28.69 -8.44
C GLU A 331 4.35 28.63 -7.08
N VAL A 332 3.78 27.95 -6.07
CA VAL A 332 4.42 27.71 -4.76
C VAL A 332 5.72 26.95 -4.94
N GLY A 333 5.72 25.88 -5.74
CA GLY A 333 6.91 25.08 -6.03
C GLY A 333 8.02 25.87 -6.74
N ALA A 334 7.66 26.84 -7.58
CA ALA A 334 8.61 27.74 -8.25
C ALA A 334 9.17 28.86 -7.34
N ASP A 335 8.51 29.19 -6.23
CA ASP A 335 8.94 30.25 -5.31
C ASP A 335 9.87 29.71 -4.20
N PRO A 336 11.18 30.01 -4.22
CA PRO A 336 12.12 29.52 -3.21
C PRO A 336 11.90 30.15 -1.82
N SER A 337 11.03 31.16 -1.69
CA SER A 337 10.69 31.76 -0.38
C SER A 337 9.55 31.06 0.35
N GLU A 338 8.81 30.19 -0.34
CA GLU A 338 7.80 29.34 0.27
C GLU A 338 8.48 28.07 0.83
N PRO A 339 8.28 27.71 2.11
CA PRO A 339 8.85 26.50 2.69
C PRO A 339 8.13 25.24 2.18
N PHE A 340 8.77 24.08 2.35
CA PHE A 340 8.10 22.78 2.26
C PHE A 340 8.16 22.07 3.62
N TYR A 341 7.08 21.42 4.02
CA TYR A 341 6.97 20.76 5.32
C TYR A 341 6.99 19.24 5.16
N LEU A 342 8.02 18.57 5.67
CA LEU A 342 8.12 17.10 5.62
C LEU A 342 7.36 16.41 6.75
N ASP A 343 6.92 17.18 7.75
CA ASP A 343 6.03 16.72 8.80
C ASP A 343 5.11 17.86 9.26
N GLY A 344 4.42 17.68 10.37
CA GLY A 344 3.50 18.69 10.90
C GLY A 344 2.06 18.51 10.40
N ALA A 345 1.21 19.47 10.76
CA ALA A 345 -0.22 19.46 10.49
C ALA A 345 -0.80 20.84 10.80
N ASP A 346 -1.99 21.18 10.30
CA ASP A 346 -2.63 22.49 10.58
C ASP A 346 -2.97 22.76 12.07
N ASN A 347 -2.70 21.80 12.97
CA ASN A 347 -2.96 21.85 14.41
C ASN A 347 -1.72 21.63 15.29
N TRP A 348 -0.52 21.40 14.72
CA TRP A 348 0.75 21.35 15.45
C TRP A 348 1.91 21.88 14.61
N ASP A 349 3.01 22.25 15.25
CA ASP A 349 4.17 22.78 14.53
C ASP A 349 4.98 21.64 13.86
N PRO A 350 5.51 21.84 12.64
CA PRO A 350 6.42 20.90 11.99
C PRO A 350 7.78 20.89 12.70
N THR A 351 8.49 19.76 12.61
CA THR A 351 9.86 19.59 13.11
C THR A 351 10.90 19.51 11.99
N ILE A 352 10.48 19.16 10.76
CA ILE A 352 11.33 19.06 9.56
C ILE A 352 10.77 19.99 8.49
N VAL A 353 11.52 21.05 8.18
CA VAL A 353 11.11 22.12 7.25
C VAL A 353 12.25 22.40 6.27
N LEU A 354 11.94 22.34 4.97
CA LEU A 354 12.85 22.73 3.89
C LEU A 354 12.64 24.23 3.61
N ASP A 355 13.55 25.07 4.12
CA ASP A 355 13.52 26.53 3.96
C ASP A 355 14.95 27.13 3.83
N PRO A 356 15.37 27.56 2.62
CA PRO A 356 14.60 27.47 1.38
C PRO A 356 14.45 26.02 0.94
N LYS A 357 13.34 25.70 0.25
CA LYS A 357 13.21 24.42 -0.45
C LYS A 357 14.01 24.40 -1.75
N ALA A 358 14.40 23.21 -2.20
CA ALA A 358 15.05 23.02 -3.50
C ALA A 358 14.15 23.47 -4.66
N CYS A 359 14.73 23.90 -5.78
CA CYS A 359 13.96 24.16 -7.00
C CYS A 359 13.64 22.89 -7.81
N GLY A 360 14.19 21.75 -7.41
CA GLY A 360 13.96 20.43 -7.98
C GLY A 360 15.00 19.41 -7.47
N TYR A 361 14.81 18.15 -7.82
CA TYR A 361 15.66 17.04 -7.43
C TYR A 361 16.29 16.41 -8.67
N LEU A 362 17.59 16.13 -8.63
CA LEU A 362 18.28 15.34 -9.64
C LEU A 362 18.40 13.91 -9.13
N ILE A 363 17.87 12.96 -9.90
CA ILE A 363 18.00 11.51 -9.67
C ILE A 363 18.74 10.88 -10.85
N ASN A 364 19.32 9.70 -10.64
CA ASN A 364 19.89 8.95 -11.75
C ASN A 364 18.83 8.10 -12.49
N SER A 365 19.23 7.46 -13.60
CA SER A 365 18.29 6.66 -14.40
C SER A 365 17.73 5.43 -13.68
N SER A 366 18.50 4.75 -12.81
CA SER A 366 18.01 3.62 -12.00
C SER A 366 16.96 4.09 -11.00
N GLN A 367 17.24 5.19 -10.29
CA GLN A 367 16.28 5.79 -9.36
C GLN A 367 15.01 6.25 -10.10
N ALA A 368 15.13 6.77 -11.31
CA ALA A 368 13.97 7.13 -12.14
C ALA A 368 13.12 5.91 -12.52
N ASP A 369 13.75 4.77 -12.78
CA ASP A 369 13.05 3.50 -13.01
C ASP A 369 12.35 3.00 -11.72
N GLU A 370 13.00 3.11 -10.56
CA GLU A 370 12.42 2.77 -9.24
C GLU A 370 11.17 3.59 -8.93
N VAL A 371 11.19 4.90 -9.21
CA VAL A 371 10.03 5.79 -9.00
C VAL A 371 9.13 5.95 -10.23
N SER A 372 9.31 5.14 -11.28
CA SER A 372 8.52 5.24 -12.51
C SER A 372 7.01 5.07 -12.25
N LYS A 373 6.65 4.08 -11.42
CA LYS A 373 5.28 3.85 -10.92
C LYS A 373 4.70 5.12 -10.28
N HIS A 374 5.46 5.78 -9.41
CA HIS A 374 5.03 7.01 -8.75
C HIS A 374 4.89 8.15 -9.75
N THR A 375 5.82 8.25 -10.69
CA THR A 375 5.79 9.27 -11.74
C THR A 375 4.53 9.16 -12.58
N ASP A 376 4.16 7.94 -12.98
CA ASP A 376 2.95 7.67 -13.76
C ASP A 376 1.67 7.89 -12.94
N LEU A 377 1.59 7.34 -11.72
CA LEU A 377 0.37 7.34 -10.90
C LEU A 377 0.09 8.69 -10.23
N PHE A 378 1.12 9.52 -10.03
CA PHE A 378 0.95 10.90 -9.58
C PHE A 378 0.95 11.91 -10.73
N SER A 379 1.27 11.51 -11.96
CA SER A 379 1.52 12.43 -13.08
C SER A 379 2.61 13.46 -12.75
N LEU A 380 3.72 13.01 -12.13
CA LEU A 380 4.87 13.86 -11.88
C LEU A 380 5.58 14.20 -13.19
N GLU A 381 5.94 15.46 -13.36
CA GLU A 381 6.73 15.94 -14.49
C GLU A 381 8.22 15.67 -14.22
N THR A 382 8.92 15.09 -15.21
CA THR A 382 10.35 14.81 -15.17
C THR A 382 11.04 15.22 -16.48
N GLU A 383 12.33 15.52 -16.44
CA GLU A 383 13.14 15.93 -17.58
C GLU A 383 14.45 15.11 -17.64
N GLU A 384 14.72 14.42 -18.75
CA GLU A 384 16.06 13.88 -19.00
C GLU A 384 17.05 15.03 -19.28
N VAL A 385 18.04 15.20 -18.41
CA VAL A 385 18.96 16.36 -18.45
C VAL A 385 20.40 15.99 -18.78
N SER A 386 20.77 14.72 -18.62
CA SER A 386 22.07 14.14 -19.02
C SER A 386 21.93 12.65 -19.34
N GLU A 387 23.00 11.98 -19.76
CA GLU A 387 23.00 10.54 -20.11
C GLU A 387 22.45 9.65 -18.99
N HIS A 388 22.80 9.97 -17.73
CA HIS A 388 22.36 9.22 -16.54
C HIS A 388 21.54 10.06 -15.56
N GLY A 389 21.01 11.22 -15.98
CA GLY A 389 20.40 12.18 -15.06
C GLY A 389 18.99 12.58 -15.47
N VAL A 390 18.06 12.41 -14.53
CA VAL A 390 16.66 12.81 -14.65
C VAL A 390 16.36 13.86 -13.59
N PHE A 391 15.79 14.99 -14.01
CA PHE A 391 15.47 16.11 -13.16
C PHE A 391 13.96 16.17 -12.89
N VAL A 392 13.59 16.26 -11.62
CA VAL A 392 12.21 16.44 -11.16
C VAL A 392 12.04 17.89 -10.71
N PRO A 393 11.47 18.78 -11.54
CA PRO A 393 11.29 20.20 -11.20
C PRO A 393 10.28 20.40 -10.06
N MET A 394 10.46 21.41 -9.21
CA MET A 394 9.40 21.78 -8.25
C MET A 394 8.32 22.68 -8.86
N ASN A 395 8.52 23.28 -10.03
CA ASN A 395 7.54 24.17 -10.68
C ASN A 395 6.43 23.42 -11.44
N GLN A 396 5.80 22.44 -10.78
CA GLN A 396 4.79 21.55 -11.35
C GLN A 396 3.59 21.37 -10.40
N PRO A 397 2.41 20.96 -10.90
CA PRO A 397 1.22 20.74 -10.07
C PRO A 397 1.39 19.80 -8.89
N MET A 398 2.28 18.80 -9.05
CA MET A 398 2.49 17.71 -8.09
C MET A 398 3.74 17.90 -7.22
N MET A 399 4.23 19.14 -7.12
CA MET A 399 5.33 19.50 -6.22
C MET A 399 5.04 19.17 -4.75
N THR A 400 3.75 19.02 -4.41
CA THR A 400 3.24 18.60 -3.10
C THR A 400 3.67 17.19 -2.67
N VAL A 401 4.06 16.32 -3.62
CA VAL A 401 4.45 14.92 -3.37
C VAL A 401 5.95 14.71 -3.62
N ALA A 402 6.56 15.45 -4.54
CA ALA A 402 7.94 15.21 -4.97
C ALA A 402 8.97 15.15 -3.81
N PRO A 403 9.01 16.09 -2.84
CA PRO A 403 9.96 15.98 -1.73
C PRO A 403 9.70 14.79 -0.80
N PHE A 404 8.45 14.35 -0.64
CA PHE A 404 8.15 13.15 0.15
C PHE A 404 8.71 11.88 -0.48
N LEU A 405 8.84 11.84 -1.81
CA LEU A 405 9.39 10.70 -2.54
C LEU A 405 10.91 10.76 -2.71
N LEU A 406 11.50 11.96 -2.71
CA LEU A 406 12.86 12.18 -3.22
C LEU A 406 13.83 12.83 -2.23
N ASP A 407 13.35 13.48 -1.15
CA ASP A 407 14.23 14.16 -0.20
C ASP A 407 14.73 13.19 0.87
N GLU A 408 16.03 13.15 1.10
CA GLU A 408 16.67 12.29 2.13
C GLU A 408 16.17 12.54 3.55
N GLN A 409 15.58 13.70 3.83
CA GLN A 409 15.03 14.03 5.15
C GLN A 409 13.57 13.56 5.30
N ALA A 410 12.92 13.12 4.23
CA ALA A 410 11.57 12.57 4.30
C ALA A 410 11.61 11.21 4.99
N SER A 411 10.59 10.90 5.79
CA SER A 411 10.58 9.66 6.60
C SER A 411 10.26 8.40 5.80
N TYR A 412 9.70 8.56 4.60
CA TYR A 412 9.13 7.48 3.78
C TYR A 412 9.45 7.67 2.29
N ASN A 413 10.57 8.31 1.97
CA ASN A 413 10.99 8.49 0.58
C ASN A 413 11.28 7.16 -0.10
N GLU A 414 11.12 7.16 -1.42
CA GLU A 414 11.39 6.00 -2.28
C GLU A 414 12.85 5.93 -2.69
N VAL A 415 13.44 7.10 -2.98
CA VAL A 415 14.84 7.23 -3.37
C VAL A 415 15.44 8.51 -2.80
N ASN A 416 16.76 8.54 -2.64
CA ASN A 416 17.50 9.74 -2.23
C ASN A 416 17.94 10.54 -3.46
N GLY A 417 17.14 11.55 -3.84
CA GLY A 417 17.46 12.49 -4.90
C GLY A 417 18.33 13.65 -4.43
N LEU A 418 19.18 14.19 -5.30
CA LEU A 418 20.03 15.34 -5.00
C LEU A 418 19.21 16.64 -5.09
N PRO A 419 18.93 17.35 -3.96
CA PRO A 419 18.24 18.62 -4.01
C PRO A 419 19.11 19.70 -4.68
N LEU A 420 18.54 20.42 -5.65
CA LEU A 420 19.21 21.51 -6.35
C LEU A 420 18.70 22.88 -5.89
N ASP A 421 19.61 23.75 -5.46
CA ASP A 421 19.33 25.17 -5.19
C ASP A 421 19.29 26.02 -6.47
N ASN A 422 19.92 25.54 -7.55
CA ASN A 422 20.03 26.24 -8.82
C ASN A 422 19.74 25.30 -10.00
N CYS A 423 18.52 25.40 -10.52
CA CYS A 423 18.01 24.55 -11.57
C CYS A 423 18.19 25.16 -12.98
N ALA A 424 19.13 26.10 -13.16
CA ALA A 424 19.36 26.70 -14.48
C ALA A 424 19.97 25.72 -15.49
N ASN A 425 20.85 24.81 -15.02
CA ASN A 425 21.54 23.80 -15.82
C ASN A 425 21.68 22.48 -15.02
N PRO A 426 20.59 21.78 -14.68
CA PRO A 426 20.65 20.56 -13.87
C PRO A 426 21.56 19.48 -14.49
N GLY A 427 21.61 19.37 -15.82
CA GLY A 427 22.48 18.40 -16.53
C GLY A 427 23.99 18.68 -16.50
N GLU A 428 24.44 19.78 -15.88
CA GLU A 428 25.87 20.01 -15.59
C GLU A 428 26.29 19.45 -14.21
N VAL A 429 25.34 18.96 -13.41
CA VAL A 429 25.56 18.36 -12.10
C VAL A 429 25.62 16.84 -12.27
N GLU A 430 26.61 16.19 -11.63
CA GLU A 430 26.69 14.73 -11.59
C GLU A 430 25.48 14.16 -10.83
N PRO A 431 24.71 13.21 -11.40
CA PRO A 431 23.60 12.58 -10.69
C PRO A 431 24.07 11.87 -9.42
N PRO A 432 23.22 11.78 -8.38
CA PRO A 432 23.57 11.04 -7.17
C PRO A 432 23.73 9.54 -7.47
N LEU A 433 24.52 8.86 -6.65
CA LEU A 433 24.52 7.40 -6.62
C LEU A 433 23.32 6.95 -5.78
N GLY A 434 22.52 6.03 -6.31
CA GLY A 434 21.41 5.40 -5.59
C GLY A 434 21.80 4.01 -5.11
N SER A 435 20.82 3.11 -5.03
CA SER A 435 21.07 1.68 -4.84
C SER A 435 21.98 1.11 -5.94
N PRO A 436 22.80 0.08 -5.64
CA PRO A 436 23.71 -0.53 -6.60
C PRO A 436 23.02 -0.91 -7.90
N SER A 437 23.48 -0.32 -9.01
CA SER A 437 22.84 -0.45 -10.32
C SER A 437 23.86 -0.26 -11.44
N LEU A 438 23.49 -0.63 -12.67
CA LEU A 438 24.33 -0.33 -13.83
C LEU A 438 24.54 1.18 -14.00
N ALA A 439 23.52 2.00 -13.73
CA ALA A 439 23.61 3.46 -13.80
C ALA A 439 24.70 4.01 -12.85
N ASN A 440 24.78 3.51 -11.61
CA ASN A 440 25.85 3.87 -10.69
C ASN A 440 27.23 3.52 -11.27
N LEU A 441 27.39 2.32 -11.86
CA LEU A 441 28.66 1.89 -12.44
C LEU A 441 29.09 2.77 -13.61
N GLU A 442 28.16 3.18 -14.47
CA GLU A 442 28.43 4.06 -15.61
C GLU A 442 28.78 5.48 -15.14
N ILE A 443 28.03 6.05 -14.19
CA ILE A 443 28.34 7.34 -13.55
C ILE A 443 29.75 7.33 -12.95
N LEU A 444 30.09 6.29 -12.19
CA LEU A 444 31.41 6.14 -11.57
C LEU A 444 32.51 6.02 -12.63
N ALA A 445 32.31 5.21 -13.67
CA ALA A 445 33.30 5.02 -14.72
C ALA A 445 33.59 6.32 -15.48
N ASP A 446 32.56 7.10 -15.81
CA ASP A 446 32.68 8.40 -16.49
C ASP A 446 33.37 9.45 -15.61
N ARG A 447 33.02 9.50 -14.32
CA ARG A 447 33.70 10.36 -13.35
C ARG A 447 35.19 10.03 -13.27
N PHE A 448 35.54 8.77 -13.10
CA PHE A 448 36.93 8.34 -12.93
C PHE A 448 37.77 8.46 -14.20
N GLU A 449 37.15 8.35 -15.38
CA GLU A 449 37.80 8.74 -16.64
C GLU A 449 38.12 10.24 -16.67
N THR A 450 37.17 11.08 -16.23
CA THR A 450 37.33 12.55 -16.20
C THR A 450 38.37 13.01 -15.17
N ASP A 451 38.39 12.38 -14.00
CA ASP A 451 39.32 12.70 -12.90
C ASP A 451 40.73 12.14 -13.13
N GLY A 452 40.90 11.22 -14.09
CA GLY A 452 42.18 10.63 -14.44
C GLY A 452 42.62 9.53 -13.47
N GLU A 453 41.67 8.82 -12.87
CA GLU A 453 41.90 7.68 -11.97
C GLU A 453 42.29 6.40 -12.73
N PHE A 454 42.17 6.41 -14.06
CA PHE A 454 42.73 5.37 -14.93
C PHE A 454 44.12 5.77 -15.46
N ALA A 455 45.05 4.81 -15.49
CA ALA A 455 46.43 5.05 -15.94
C ALA A 455 46.56 5.34 -17.45
N SER A 456 45.51 5.06 -18.24
CA SER A 456 45.47 5.27 -19.70
C SER A 456 44.05 5.25 -20.26
N ASP A 457 43.83 5.91 -21.40
CA ASP A 457 42.57 5.85 -22.17
C ASP A 457 42.18 4.40 -22.52
N GLU A 458 43.15 3.50 -22.72
CA GLU A 458 42.86 2.08 -22.96
C GLU A 458 42.28 1.36 -21.74
N ALA A 459 42.66 1.76 -20.53
CA ALA A 459 42.16 1.19 -19.28
C ALA A 459 40.72 1.65 -19.01
N ALA A 460 40.46 2.96 -19.12
CA ALA A 460 39.11 3.53 -19.03
C ALA A 460 38.17 2.91 -20.07
N ARG A 461 38.62 2.84 -21.34
CA ARG A 461 37.84 2.22 -22.42
C ARG A 461 37.52 0.75 -22.18
N ALA A 462 38.38 0.00 -21.49
CA ALA A 462 38.11 -1.40 -21.17
C ALA A 462 36.94 -1.52 -20.19
N VAL A 463 36.86 -0.65 -19.17
CA VAL A 463 35.73 -0.55 -18.25
C VAL A 463 34.45 -0.21 -19.01
N ASN A 464 34.47 0.91 -19.75
CA ASN A 464 33.28 1.42 -20.44
C ASN A 464 32.74 0.45 -21.49
N LEU A 465 33.59 -0.21 -22.29
CA LEU A 465 33.14 -1.21 -23.26
C LEU A 465 32.45 -2.40 -22.59
N HIS A 466 32.91 -2.76 -21.40
CA HIS A 466 32.36 -3.88 -20.65
C HIS A 466 30.99 -3.51 -20.09
N LEU A 467 30.85 -2.33 -19.48
CA LEU A 467 29.56 -1.79 -19.01
C LEU A 467 28.55 -1.62 -20.16
N THR A 468 28.97 -1.11 -21.33
CA THR A 468 28.10 -1.07 -22.53
C THR A 468 27.57 -2.46 -22.92
N SER A 469 28.37 -3.51 -22.70
CA SER A 469 27.92 -4.88 -22.98
C SER A 469 26.90 -5.36 -21.95
N VAL A 470 27.05 -4.96 -20.68
CA VAL A 470 26.10 -5.23 -19.59
C VAL A 470 24.77 -4.53 -19.89
N SER A 471 24.81 -3.24 -20.21
CA SER A 471 23.65 -2.41 -20.62
C SER A 471 22.84 -3.07 -21.73
N GLN A 472 23.51 -3.52 -22.81
CA GLN A 472 22.81 -4.20 -23.91
C GLN A 472 22.07 -5.47 -23.49
N PHE A 473 22.58 -6.22 -22.51
CA PHE A 473 21.90 -7.43 -22.02
C PHE A 473 20.78 -7.10 -21.04
N GLU A 474 20.94 -6.05 -20.24
CA GLU A 474 19.90 -5.52 -19.36
C GLU A 474 18.70 -5.01 -20.18
N GLU A 475 18.93 -4.19 -21.21
CA GLU A 475 17.88 -3.72 -22.14
C GLU A 475 17.14 -4.87 -22.85
N GLN A 476 17.77 -6.05 -22.97
CA GLN A 476 17.18 -7.25 -23.57
C GLN A 476 16.46 -8.15 -22.54
N GLY A 477 16.52 -7.82 -21.25
CA GLY A 477 16.01 -8.65 -20.16
C GLY A 477 16.76 -9.98 -20.01
N GLU A 478 18.04 -10.04 -20.42
CA GLU A 478 18.84 -11.27 -20.39
C GLU A 478 19.68 -11.36 -19.10
N THR A 479 19.02 -11.42 -17.94
CA THR A 479 19.63 -11.37 -16.59
C THR A 479 20.80 -12.33 -16.40
N GLU A 480 20.71 -13.60 -16.84
CA GLU A 480 21.82 -14.56 -16.75
C GLU A 480 23.09 -14.08 -17.46
N LYS A 481 22.94 -13.34 -18.57
CA LYS A 481 24.08 -12.76 -19.30
C LYS A 481 24.60 -11.52 -18.60
N VAL A 482 23.72 -10.70 -18.03
CA VAL A 482 24.11 -9.54 -17.20
C VAL A 482 25.02 -10.01 -16.06
N VAL A 483 24.57 -10.97 -15.24
CA VAL A 483 25.34 -11.57 -14.14
C VAL A 483 26.69 -12.13 -14.62
N LYS A 484 26.69 -12.87 -15.74
CA LYS A 484 27.93 -13.42 -16.30
C LYS A 484 28.91 -12.31 -16.73
N HIS A 485 28.41 -11.23 -17.32
CA HIS A 485 29.24 -10.12 -17.74
C HIS A 485 29.72 -9.31 -16.54
N LEU A 486 28.92 -9.12 -15.49
CA LEU A 486 29.37 -8.51 -14.24
C LEU A 486 30.48 -9.33 -13.55
N ASN A 487 30.40 -10.66 -13.53
CA ASN A 487 31.51 -11.50 -13.07
C ASN A 487 32.81 -11.21 -13.83
N GLY A 488 32.75 -11.16 -15.17
CA GLY A 488 33.90 -10.79 -15.99
C GLY A 488 34.37 -9.34 -15.80
N PHE A 489 33.48 -8.46 -15.33
CA PHE A 489 33.79 -7.07 -15.01
C PHE A 489 34.57 -6.98 -13.71
N LEU A 490 34.17 -7.72 -12.67
CA LEU A 490 34.91 -7.84 -11.42
C LEU A 490 36.33 -8.39 -11.66
N GLU A 491 36.47 -9.43 -12.47
CA GLU A 491 37.79 -9.96 -12.89
C GLU A 491 38.64 -8.90 -13.61
N LEU A 492 38.02 -8.04 -14.43
CA LEU A 492 38.69 -6.95 -15.11
C LEU A 492 39.15 -5.87 -14.11
N LEU A 493 38.31 -5.49 -13.15
CA LEU A 493 38.66 -4.52 -12.11
C LEU A 493 39.84 -5.01 -11.26
N ASP A 494 39.82 -6.29 -10.85
CA ASP A 494 40.92 -6.93 -10.13
C ASP A 494 42.22 -6.88 -10.93
N HIS A 495 42.17 -7.27 -12.20
CA HIS A 495 43.33 -7.19 -13.07
C HIS A 495 43.83 -5.75 -13.22
N GLN A 496 42.94 -4.76 -13.34
CA GLN A 496 43.35 -3.35 -13.43
C GLN A 496 44.02 -2.88 -12.13
N ARG A 497 43.48 -3.22 -10.96
CA ARG A 497 44.06 -2.90 -9.66
C ARG A 497 45.44 -3.53 -9.49
N GLU A 498 45.57 -4.84 -9.75
CA GLU A 498 46.84 -5.58 -9.64
C GLU A 498 47.95 -5.02 -10.53
N ASN A 499 47.59 -4.39 -11.65
CA ASN A 499 48.54 -3.81 -12.61
C ASN A 499 48.66 -2.28 -12.49
N GLU A 500 48.13 -1.66 -11.43
CA GLU A 500 48.17 -0.21 -11.20
C GLU A 500 47.55 0.59 -12.38
N LEU A 501 46.54 0.03 -13.05
CA LEU A 501 45.82 0.65 -14.18
C LEU A 501 44.59 1.46 -13.75
N ILE A 502 44.10 1.21 -12.54
CA ILE A 502 43.07 1.97 -11.82
C ILE A 502 43.64 2.28 -10.44
N THR A 503 43.28 3.41 -9.85
CA THR A 503 43.66 3.71 -8.47
C THR A 503 42.89 2.85 -7.47
N GLU A 504 43.46 2.70 -6.27
CA GLU A 504 42.76 2.02 -5.16
C GLU A 504 41.45 2.73 -4.79
N GLU A 505 41.40 4.05 -4.91
CA GLU A 505 40.20 4.84 -4.61
C GLU A 505 39.05 4.49 -5.56
N ALA A 506 39.30 4.51 -6.88
CA ALA A 506 38.30 4.14 -7.87
C ALA A 506 37.90 2.66 -7.76
N TYR A 507 38.86 1.74 -7.56
CA TYR A 507 38.55 0.32 -7.37
C TYR A 507 37.64 0.09 -6.16
N ASN A 508 37.96 0.67 -5.00
CA ASN A 508 37.20 0.47 -3.76
C ASN A 508 35.78 1.10 -3.80
N LEU A 509 35.47 1.89 -4.83
CA LEU A 509 34.14 2.45 -5.06
C LEU A 509 33.35 1.67 -6.13
N ILE A 510 33.98 1.26 -7.23
CA ILE A 510 33.27 0.54 -8.32
C ILE A 510 33.01 -0.92 -7.95
N GLU A 511 34.00 -1.60 -7.36
CA GLU A 511 33.92 -3.05 -7.17
C GLU A 511 32.78 -3.48 -6.23
N PRO A 512 32.56 -2.84 -5.06
CA PRO A 512 31.44 -3.21 -4.19
C PRO A 512 30.07 -2.95 -4.83
N GLN A 513 29.95 -1.89 -5.63
CA GLN A 513 28.73 -1.56 -6.37
C GLN A 513 28.43 -2.64 -7.43
N ALA A 514 29.46 -3.11 -8.14
CA ALA A 514 29.32 -4.13 -9.16
C ALA A 514 29.00 -5.52 -8.57
N ASP A 515 29.62 -5.87 -7.44
CA ASP A 515 29.33 -7.11 -6.72
C ASP A 515 27.90 -7.12 -6.18
N SER A 516 27.47 -6.02 -5.53
CA SER A 516 26.11 -5.91 -5.01
C SER A 516 25.06 -6.00 -6.12
N TYR A 517 25.18 -5.19 -7.16
CA TYR A 517 24.23 -5.22 -8.28
C TYR A 517 24.17 -6.60 -8.95
N MET A 518 25.30 -7.30 -9.06
CA MET A 518 25.31 -8.67 -9.57
C MET A 518 24.54 -9.64 -8.65
N LYS A 519 24.68 -9.51 -7.33
CA LYS A 519 23.98 -10.33 -6.34
C LYS A 519 22.48 -10.04 -6.33
N ASP A 520 22.09 -8.77 -6.48
CA ASP A 520 20.68 -8.34 -6.57
C ASP A 520 19.97 -9.00 -7.78
N LEU A 521 20.70 -9.22 -8.88
CA LEU A 521 20.19 -9.92 -10.06
C LEU A 521 20.21 -11.46 -9.93
N GLN A 522 20.99 -12.00 -9.01
CA GLN A 522 21.22 -13.45 -8.88
C GLN A 522 20.30 -14.09 -7.83
N TYR A 523 19.93 -13.33 -6.80
CA TYR A 523 19.22 -13.84 -5.64
C TYR A 523 17.78 -13.34 -5.59
N ALA A 524 16.91 -14.10 -4.92
CA ALA A 524 15.51 -13.68 -4.72
C ALA A 524 15.44 -12.45 -3.80
N PHE A 525 16.44 -12.27 -2.94
CA PHE A 525 16.69 -11.05 -2.18
C PHE A 525 18.19 -10.96 -1.85
N HIS A 526 18.75 -9.76 -1.96
CA HIS A 526 20.09 -9.45 -1.45
C HIS A 526 20.07 -8.06 -0.81
N GLN A 527 20.73 -7.93 0.34
CA GLN A 527 21.02 -6.63 0.94
C GLN A 527 22.43 -6.63 1.52
N GLY A 528 23.29 -5.79 0.95
CA GLY A 528 24.66 -5.54 1.40
C GLY A 528 24.82 -4.25 2.23
N PHE A 529 23.72 -3.49 2.43
CA PHE A 529 23.68 -2.25 3.22
C PHE A 529 24.73 -1.21 2.81
N ILE A 530 25.02 -1.12 1.51
CA ILE A 530 25.95 -0.13 0.96
C ILE A 530 25.24 1.23 0.94
N GLY A 531 25.77 2.21 1.67
CA GLY A 531 25.13 3.51 1.79
C GLY A 531 25.89 4.47 2.71
N ASP A 532 25.43 5.71 2.76
CA ASP A 532 26.02 6.74 3.61
C ASP A 532 25.72 6.51 5.10
N ASP A 533 26.66 6.92 5.95
CA ASP A 533 26.50 6.81 7.40
C ASP A 533 25.28 7.61 7.89
N GLY A 534 24.35 6.91 8.56
CA GLY A 534 23.14 7.46 9.15
C GLY A 534 21.92 7.42 8.24
N SER A 535 22.04 6.98 6.98
CA SER A 535 20.87 6.78 6.12
C SER A 535 19.95 5.70 6.69
N SER A 536 18.65 5.83 6.47
CA SER A 536 17.70 4.75 6.78
C SER A 536 17.87 3.59 5.81
N TRP A 537 17.36 2.41 6.19
CA TRP A 537 17.25 1.32 5.22
C TRP A 537 16.22 1.72 4.16
N GLU A 538 16.54 1.49 2.89
CA GLU A 538 15.67 1.85 1.76
C GLU A 538 14.34 1.10 1.81
N SER A 539 13.21 1.79 1.67
CA SER A 539 11.88 1.15 1.70
C SER A 539 11.62 0.27 0.49
N SER A 540 12.27 0.57 -0.64
CA SER A 540 12.20 -0.24 -1.86
C SER A 540 12.71 -1.67 -1.65
N ASP A 541 13.69 -1.87 -0.76
CA ASP A 541 14.23 -3.19 -0.41
C ASP A 541 13.36 -3.93 0.62
N PHE A 542 12.47 -3.23 1.33
CA PHE A 542 11.72 -3.78 2.46
C PHE A 542 10.26 -3.30 2.48
N THR A 543 9.34 -4.20 2.10
CA THR A 543 7.88 -3.95 2.20
C THR A 543 7.39 -3.62 3.62
N ASN A 544 8.16 -3.93 4.66
CA ASN A 544 7.80 -3.56 6.03
C ASN A 544 9.02 -3.47 6.97
N LEU A 545 9.32 -2.25 7.41
CA LEU A 545 10.22 -1.95 8.54
C LEU A 545 9.41 -1.43 9.73
N HIS A 546 8.92 -2.34 10.58
CA HIS A 546 8.00 -1.98 11.67
C HIS A 546 8.66 -2.03 13.04
N SER A 547 8.45 -0.96 13.80
CA SER A 547 8.90 -0.79 15.17
C SER A 547 7.76 -0.98 16.19
N TRP A 548 8.03 -1.61 17.33
CA TRP A 548 7.12 -1.61 18.47
C TRP A 548 7.87 -1.39 19.79
N PRO A 549 7.44 -0.47 20.67
CA PRO A 549 6.41 0.54 20.43
C PRO A 549 6.81 1.50 19.29
N THR A 550 5.88 2.29 18.76
CA THR A 550 6.16 3.28 17.71
C THR A 550 6.38 4.70 18.25
N ASN A 551 6.34 4.88 19.59
CA ASN A 551 6.61 6.17 20.22
C ASN A 551 6.98 6.04 21.71
N PRO A 552 8.25 6.31 22.09
CA PRO A 552 9.39 6.31 21.18
C PRO A 552 9.54 4.93 20.52
N ASP A 553 10.21 4.88 19.38
CA ASP A 553 10.39 3.66 18.61
C ASP A 553 11.16 2.59 19.41
N GLY A 554 10.68 1.36 19.35
CA GLY A 554 11.34 0.21 19.97
C GLY A 554 12.47 -0.38 19.13
N ALA A 555 12.51 -0.07 17.84
CA ALA A 555 13.57 -0.37 16.90
C ALA A 555 13.74 0.76 15.88
N THR A 556 14.98 1.06 15.49
CA THR A 556 15.31 1.96 14.38
C THR A 556 16.31 1.30 13.44
N TYR A 557 16.26 1.64 12.14
CA TYR A 557 17.00 0.97 11.07
C TYR A 557 17.89 1.99 10.37
N THR A 558 19.22 1.81 10.43
CA THR A 558 20.18 2.76 9.85
C THR A 558 21.35 2.04 9.19
N ILE A 559 22.06 2.70 8.29
CA ILE A 559 23.33 2.23 7.72
C ILE A 559 24.48 2.93 8.43
N GLN A 560 25.53 2.18 8.79
CA GLN A 560 26.73 2.73 9.41
C GLN A 560 27.96 1.91 9.00
N ASN A 561 28.87 2.53 8.25
CA ASN A 561 30.05 1.92 7.64
C ASN A 561 29.70 0.73 6.70
N ASN A 562 28.72 0.92 5.81
CA ASN A 562 28.17 -0.14 4.94
C ASN A 562 27.69 -1.36 5.75
N THR A 563 27.02 -1.12 6.86
CA THR A 563 26.45 -2.16 7.72
C THR A 563 25.08 -1.72 8.17
N GLY A 564 24.08 -2.57 7.97
CA GLY A 564 22.73 -2.35 8.46
C GLY A 564 22.67 -2.52 9.96
N GLN A 565 22.31 -1.46 10.68
CA GLN A 565 22.11 -1.47 12.12
C GLN A 565 20.64 -1.41 12.47
N VAL A 566 20.22 -2.32 13.36
CA VAL A 566 18.94 -2.25 14.05
C VAL A 566 19.20 -1.93 15.52
N ASP A 567 19.03 -0.65 15.89
CA ASP A 567 19.08 -0.22 17.29
C ASP A 567 17.77 -0.60 17.96
N LEU A 568 17.84 -1.54 18.89
CA LEU A 568 16.73 -2.15 19.58
C LEU A 568 16.66 -1.62 21.01
N ASP A 569 15.67 -0.76 21.27
CA ASP A 569 15.49 -0.11 22.56
C ASP A 569 15.03 -1.11 23.63
N ASN A 570 15.11 -0.64 24.87
CA ASN A 570 14.58 -1.28 26.05
C ASN A 570 13.07 -1.49 25.93
N ARG A 571 12.60 -2.60 26.50
CA ARG A 571 11.17 -2.79 26.72
C ARG A 571 10.64 -1.70 27.66
N GLN A 572 9.64 -0.95 27.22
CA GLN A 572 8.97 0.04 28.04
C GLN A 572 8.01 -0.57 29.08
N GLN A 573 7.77 0.17 30.17
CA GLN A 573 6.85 -0.24 31.23
C GLN A 573 5.42 -0.38 30.70
N GLY A 574 4.84 -1.57 30.84
CA GLY A 574 3.49 -1.88 30.36
C GLY A 574 3.46 -2.65 29.04
N ASN A 575 4.55 -2.63 28.26
CA ASN A 575 4.67 -3.40 27.03
C ASN A 575 5.15 -4.82 27.33
N GLY A 576 4.93 -5.76 26.40
CA GLY A 576 5.45 -7.13 26.49
C GLY A 576 6.93 -7.25 26.12
N SER A 577 7.37 -6.41 25.19
CA SER A 577 8.71 -6.37 24.59
C SER A 577 8.87 -5.06 23.79
N ALA A 578 10.09 -4.75 23.38
CA ALA A 578 10.38 -3.91 22.20
C ALA A 578 10.80 -4.81 21.04
N PHE A 579 10.42 -4.52 19.80
CA PHE A 579 10.84 -5.32 18.64
C PHE A 579 10.87 -4.51 17.35
N GLY A 580 11.74 -4.95 16.43
CA GLY A 580 11.74 -4.59 15.02
C GLY A 580 11.32 -5.79 14.18
N ARG A 581 10.49 -5.55 13.17
CA ARG A 581 10.13 -6.50 12.11
C ARG A 581 10.69 -6.02 10.79
N ILE A 582 11.15 -6.95 9.98
CA ILE A 582 11.77 -6.70 8.68
C ILE A 582 11.14 -7.70 7.71
N THR A 583 10.47 -7.19 6.69
CA THR A 583 9.94 -7.98 5.58
C THR A 583 10.70 -7.56 4.31
N PRO A 584 11.66 -8.38 3.85
CA PRO A 584 12.29 -8.20 2.54
C PRO A 584 11.25 -8.04 1.42
N ASN A 585 11.50 -7.13 0.49
CA ASN A 585 10.74 -7.01 -0.74
C ASN A 585 11.22 -8.05 -1.75
N MET A 586 10.50 -9.16 -1.85
CA MET A 586 10.87 -10.30 -2.70
C MET A 586 9.62 -11.09 -3.10
N GLU A 587 9.72 -11.82 -4.21
CA GLU A 587 8.71 -12.82 -4.57
C GLU A 587 8.71 -13.99 -3.58
N ASP A 588 7.57 -14.68 -3.48
CA ASP A 588 7.48 -15.89 -2.66
C ASP A 588 8.35 -17.01 -3.25
N THR A 589 9.02 -17.75 -2.37
CA THR A 589 9.94 -18.83 -2.73
C THR A 589 9.35 -20.19 -2.37
N GLU A 590 9.62 -21.21 -3.18
CA GLU A 590 9.17 -22.59 -2.91
C GLU A 590 10.23 -23.37 -2.13
N ASN A 591 11.48 -23.42 -2.61
CA ASN A 591 12.58 -24.03 -1.88
C ASN A 591 13.59 -22.94 -1.57
N SER A 592 13.66 -22.50 -0.33
CA SER A 592 14.47 -21.33 0.00
C SER A 592 15.65 -21.62 0.89
N GLU A 593 16.68 -20.80 0.70
CA GLU A 593 17.84 -20.71 1.56
C GLU A 593 18.09 -19.25 1.92
N MET A 594 18.31 -18.98 3.21
CA MET A 594 18.68 -17.67 3.71
C MET A 594 20.07 -17.75 4.34
N LEU A 595 20.97 -16.86 3.92
CA LEU A 595 22.27 -16.63 4.52
C LEU A 595 22.30 -15.23 5.12
N VAL A 596 22.68 -15.12 6.39
CA VAL A 596 22.81 -13.82 7.07
C VAL A 596 24.15 -13.72 7.77
N ARG A 597 24.91 -12.67 7.46
CA ARG A 597 26.07 -12.23 8.23
C ARG A 597 25.65 -11.18 9.25
N PHE A 598 25.76 -11.50 10.53
CA PHE A 598 25.28 -10.64 11.61
C PHE A 598 26.19 -10.66 12.84
N LYS A 599 26.01 -9.65 13.70
CA LYS A 599 26.49 -9.67 15.09
C LYS A 599 25.55 -8.86 15.98
N ALA A 600 25.62 -9.11 17.29
CA ALA A 600 25.00 -8.26 18.30
C ALA A 600 26.10 -7.59 19.13
N ASP A 601 25.99 -6.29 19.38
CA ASP A 601 26.99 -5.55 20.15
C ASP A 601 27.13 -6.10 21.59
N GLU A 602 26.05 -6.64 22.15
CA GLU A 602 26.05 -7.34 23.43
C GLU A 602 25.41 -8.73 23.35
N THR A 603 25.92 -9.67 24.15
CA THR A 603 25.34 -11.01 24.36
C THR A 603 24.99 -11.23 25.84
N GLY A 604 24.12 -12.20 26.13
CA GLY A 604 23.68 -12.54 27.49
C GLY A 604 22.40 -11.83 27.97
N ASN A 605 21.93 -10.81 27.26
CA ASN A 605 20.65 -10.15 27.49
C ASN A 605 19.48 -10.98 26.90
N ASN A 606 18.27 -10.82 27.42
CA ASN A 606 17.04 -11.49 26.95
C ASN A 606 16.53 -10.88 25.66
N GLN A 607 17.33 -11.06 24.63
CA GLN A 607 17.15 -10.55 23.29
C GLN A 607 17.27 -11.68 22.29
N ARG A 608 16.59 -11.56 21.15
CA ARG A 608 16.53 -12.62 20.15
C ARG A 608 16.57 -12.07 18.75
N LEU A 609 17.29 -12.79 17.88
CA LEU A 609 17.17 -12.68 16.43
C LEU A 609 16.31 -13.85 15.93
N ARG A 610 15.36 -13.57 15.05
CA ARG A 610 14.56 -14.60 14.39
C ARG A 610 14.60 -14.42 12.90
N LEU A 611 14.79 -15.53 12.21
CA LEU A 611 14.82 -15.62 10.75
C LEU A 611 13.80 -16.67 10.33
N TRP A 612 13.00 -16.35 9.31
CA TRP A 612 11.95 -17.21 8.82
C TRP A 612 12.00 -17.29 7.29
N LEU A 613 11.66 -18.47 6.77
CA LEU A 613 11.49 -18.82 5.36
C LEU A 613 10.07 -19.37 5.14
N GLN A 614 9.64 -19.37 3.87
CA GLN A 614 8.32 -19.86 3.46
C GLN A 614 7.20 -19.31 4.35
N SER A 615 7.30 -18.02 4.67
CA SER A 615 6.43 -17.37 5.64
C SER A 615 5.35 -16.56 4.95
N ASP A 616 4.24 -16.36 5.66
CA ASP A 616 3.19 -15.42 5.27
C ASP A 616 3.42 -14.04 5.90
N ALA A 617 2.43 -13.47 6.60
CA ALA A 617 2.55 -12.19 7.27
C ALA A 617 2.87 -12.34 8.77
N PHE A 618 3.49 -11.32 9.35
CA PHE A 618 3.61 -11.23 10.81
C PHE A 618 2.23 -11.29 11.49
N THR A 619 2.14 -12.05 12.57
CA THR A 619 0.93 -12.02 13.40
C THR A 619 0.77 -10.68 14.08
N SER A 620 -0.48 -10.20 14.11
CA SER A 620 -0.83 -8.95 14.79
C SER A 620 -0.26 -8.92 16.22
N GLY A 621 0.50 -7.87 16.53
CA GLY A 621 1.15 -7.67 17.84
C GLY A 621 2.30 -8.62 18.22
N SER A 622 2.80 -9.46 17.30
CA SER A 622 3.86 -10.44 17.55
C SER A 622 5.03 -10.36 16.55
N SER A 623 6.28 -10.53 16.97
CA SER A 623 7.43 -10.64 16.05
C SER A 623 7.64 -12.06 15.49
N MET A 624 6.54 -12.71 15.08
CA MET A 624 6.55 -14.03 14.45
C MET A 624 5.47 -14.11 13.35
N PRO A 625 5.71 -14.83 12.24
CA PRO A 625 4.75 -15.01 11.13
C PRO A 625 3.56 -15.87 11.50
N VAL A 626 2.39 -15.72 10.85
CA VAL A 626 1.21 -16.61 10.97
C VAL A 626 1.60 -18.07 10.72
N ASN A 627 2.30 -18.32 9.62
CA ASN A 627 2.88 -19.59 9.19
C ASN A 627 4.33 -19.39 8.73
N GLY A 628 5.21 -20.36 8.97
CA GLY A 628 6.59 -20.29 8.49
C GLY A 628 7.54 -21.26 9.17
N TYR A 629 8.71 -21.50 8.56
CA TYR A 629 9.81 -22.24 9.18
C TYR A 629 10.96 -21.31 9.48
N GLY A 630 11.59 -21.47 10.63
CA GLY A 630 12.56 -20.48 11.04
C GLY A 630 13.48 -20.93 12.15
N VAL A 631 14.33 -20.00 12.54
CA VAL A 631 15.21 -20.14 13.69
C VAL A 631 15.01 -19.00 14.66
N GLU A 632 15.16 -19.30 15.95
CA GLU A 632 15.28 -18.29 17.01
C GLU A 632 16.64 -18.44 17.67
N LEU A 633 17.48 -17.43 17.52
CA LEU A 633 18.71 -17.28 18.28
C LEU A 633 18.42 -16.50 19.56
N ASN A 634 18.62 -17.13 20.71
CA ASN A 634 18.36 -16.54 22.02
C ASN A 634 19.68 -16.17 22.70
N LEU A 635 19.98 -14.87 22.80
CA LEU A 635 21.25 -14.38 23.33
C LEU A 635 21.40 -14.57 24.85
N ASN A 636 20.30 -14.79 25.58
CA ASN A 636 20.33 -15.03 27.03
C ASN A 636 20.66 -16.48 27.37
N THR A 637 20.04 -17.42 26.65
CA THR A 637 20.29 -18.85 26.86
C THR A 637 21.45 -19.37 26.02
N ASP A 638 21.93 -18.58 25.05
CA ASP A 638 22.94 -18.97 24.07
C ASP A 638 22.53 -20.23 23.26
N GLU A 639 21.25 -20.30 22.90
CA GLU A 639 20.68 -21.39 22.10
C GLU A 639 20.21 -20.90 20.74
N LEU A 640 20.49 -21.72 19.71
CA LEU A 640 19.86 -21.64 18.40
C LEU A 640 18.76 -22.70 18.33
N ILE A 641 17.53 -22.28 18.06
CA ILE A 641 16.35 -23.15 18.04
C ILE A 641 15.78 -23.20 16.62
N LEU A 642 15.69 -24.40 16.03
CA LEU A 642 14.96 -24.64 14.79
C LEU A 642 13.47 -24.88 15.08
N ARG A 643 12.58 -24.17 14.40
CA ARG A 643 11.15 -24.16 14.72
C ARG A 643 10.23 -23.93 13.53
N GLY A 644 8.97 -24.31 13.70
CA GLY A 644 7.87 -24.03 12.77
C GLY A 644 6.76 -23.22 13.44
N ARG A 645 6.00 -22.50 12.61
CA ARG A 645 4.83 -21.71 12.93
C ARG A 645 3.68 -22.21 12.07
N GLN A 646 2.56 -22.59 12.68
CA GLN A 646 1.35 -22.97 11.95
C GLN A 646 0.12 -22.43 12.68
N ASP A 647 -0.73 -21.65 11.99
CA ASP A 647 -1.91 -21.01 12.56
C ASP A 647 -1.63 -20.30 13.90
N SER A 648 -0.50 -19.61 13.96
CA SER A 648 -0.01 -18.97 15.18
C SER A 648 0.41 -19.82 16.37
N SER A 649 0.52 -21.12 16.16
CA SER A 649 1.13 -22.05 17.11
C SER A 649 2.59 -22.32 16.74
N SER A 650 3.47 -22.38 17.75
CA SER A 650 4.89 -22.67 17.57
C SER A 650 5.21 -24.11 17.91
N THR A 651 6.08 -24.73 17.11
CA THR A 651 6.66 -26.05 17.35
C THR A 651 8.17 -25.95 17.25
N ASP A 652 8.89 -26.34 18.31
CA ASP A 652 10.36 -26.40 18.29
C ASP A 652 10.80 -27.81 17.88
N PHE A 653 11.60 -27.90 16.82
CA PHE A 653 12.04 -29.17 16.25
C PHE A 653 13.35 -29.65 16.86
N ALA A 654 14.30 -28.72 17.05
CA ALA A 654 15.62 -28.99 17.62
C ALA A 654 16.24 -27.72 18.21
N SER A 655 17.23 -27.89 19.10
CA SER A 655 18.10 -26.79 19.54
C SER A 655 19.55 -27.26 19.72
N VAL A 656 20.48 -26.31 19.59
CA VAL A 656 21.92 -26.47 19.82
C VAL A 656 22.49 -25.25 20.55
N ASP A 657 23.62 -25.41 21.23
CA ASP A 657 24.38 -24.30 21.79
C ASP A 657 24.91 -23.43 20.65
N ALA A 658 24.57 -22.13 20.65
CA ALA A 658 24.95 -21.20 19.59
C ALA A 658 26.41 -20.73 19.72
N ASN A 659 26.95 -20.68 20.94
CA ASN A 659 28.29 -20.17 21.26
C ASN A 659 28.51 -18.74 20.73
N MET A 660 27.53 -17.87 20.93
CA MET A 660 27.56 -16.50 20.45
C MET A 660 28.65 -15.66 21.13
N SER A 661 29.20 -14.74 20.35
CA SER A 661 30.06 -13.64 20.80
C SER A 661 29.63 -12.32 20.16
N ASP A 662 30.32 -11.23 20.51
CA ASP A 662 30.18 -9.90 19.91
C ASP A 662 30.91 -9.76 18.56
N GLU A 663 31.56 -10.83 18.09
CA GLU A 663 32.17 -10.92 16.76
C GLU A 663 31.14 -11.28 15.68
N TRP A 664 31.54 -11.21 14.41
CA TRP A 664 30.69 -11.58 13.27
C TRP A 664 30.43 -13.09 13.20
N HIS A 665 29.17 -13.43 12.90
CA HIS A 665 28.72 -14.80 12.68
C HIS A 665 27.92 -14.87 11.38
N TYR A 666 27.89 -16.06 10.81
CA TYR A 666 26.96 -16.41 9.75
C TYR A 666 25.96 -17.44 10.24
N VAL A 667 24.70 -17.26 9.83
CA VAL A 667 23.68 -18.30 9.94
C VAL A 667 23.15 -18.60 8.53
N ARG A 668 23.06 -19.89 8.20
CA ARG A 668 22.42 -20.38 6.98
C ARG A 668 21.23 -21.24 7.36
N LEU A 669 20.03 -20.85 6.94
CA LEU A 669 18.78 -21.59 7.12
C LEU A 669 18.29 -22.04 5.74
N ARG A 670 17.94 -23.32 5.59
CA ARG A 670 17.45 -23.90 4.33
C ARG A 670 16.17 -24.68 4.57
N ALA A 671 15.18 -24.46 3.70
CA ALA A 671 13.96 -25.24 3.60
C ALA A 671 13.85 -25.80 2.17
N GLU A 672 14.05 -27.11 2.01
CA GLU A 672 14.04 -27.77 0.70
C GLU A 672 13.17 -29.04 0.77
N GLY A 673 12.07 -29.02 0.04
CA GLY A 673 11.03 -30.06 0.13
C GLY A 673 10.56 -30.27 1.57
N ASP A 674 10.83 -31.45 2.11
CA ASP A 674 10.43 -31.82 3.48
C ASP A 674 11.58 -31.64 4.50
N GLU A 675 12.73 -31.09 4.12
CA GLU A 675 13.89 -30.96 5.00
C GLU A 675 14.17 -29.50 5.40
N LEU A 676 14.29 -29.28 6.69
CA LEU A 676 14.77 -28.04 7.29
C LEU A 676 16.19 -28.24 7.80
N MET A 677 17.08 -27.33 7.44
CA MET A 677 18.50 -27.41 7.78
C MET A 677 19.00 -26.06 8.28
N VAL A 678 19.85 -26.06 9.31
CA VAL A 678 20.52 -24.83 9.75
C VAL A 678 21.95 -25.09 10.22
N ARG A 679 22.84 -24.15 9.90
CA ARG A 679 24.19 -24.06 10.47
C ARG A 679 24.52 -22.63 10.90
N LEU A 680 25.31 -22.51 11.95
CA LEU A 680 25.80 -21.24 12.53
C LEU A 680 27.30 -21.34 12.75
N TRP A 681 28.07 -20.33 12.30
CA TRP A 681 29.52 -20.32 12.49
C TRP A 681 30.07 -18.90 12.67
N GLN A 682 31.25 -18.79 13.28
CA GLN A 682 31.98 -17.50 13.37
C GLN A 682 32.62 -17.17 12.03
N ASP A 683 32.53 -15.91 11.62
CA ASP A 683 33.00 -15.39 10.33
C ASP A 683 34.50 -15.63 10.06
N ASP A 684 35.33 -15.68 11.11
CA ASP A 684 36.77 -15.97 11.00
C ASP A 684 37.10 -17.46 10.78
N THR A 685 36.07 -18.30 10.70
CA THR A 685 36.17 -19.75 10.44
C THR A 685 35.61 -20.12 9.08
N GLN A 686 36.08 -21.25 8.54
CA GLN A 686 35.53 -21.79 7.30
C GLN A 686 34.10 -22.29 7.52
N GLU A 687 33.20 -22.00 6.59
CA GLU A 687 31.83 -22.52 6.59
C GLU A 687 31.82 -24.05 6.80
N PRO A 688 31.10 -24.57 7.81
CA PRO A 688 31.05 -25.99 8.09
C PRO A 688 30.39 -26.80 6.96
N GLU A 689 30.99 -27.93 6.58
CA GLU A 689 30.36 -28.86 5.62
C GLU A 689 29.13 -29.58 6.20
N GLU A 690 29.08 -29.79 7.52
CA GLU A 690 27.96 -30.44 8.21
C GLU A 690 26.95 -29.40 8.72
N TRP A 691 25.67 -29.76 8.66
CA TRP A 691 24.59 -28.97 9.26
C TRP A 691 24.51 -29.21 10.76
N ASP A 692 24.33 -28.15 11.55
CA ASP A 692 24.16 -28.26 13.01
C ASP A 692 22.83 -28.95 13.35
N MET A 693 21.79 -28.65 12.58
CA MET A 693 20.48 -29.29 12.72
C MET A 693 19.90 -29.63 11.34
N VAL A 694 19.32 -30.83 11.25
CA VAL A 694 18.52 -31.31 10.10
C VAL A 694 17.24 -31.91 10.65
N HIS A 695 16.09 -31.44 10.19
CA HIS A 695 14.77 -31.94 10.57
C HIS A 695 13.96 -32.30 9.33
N THR A 696 13.39 -33.51 9.30
CA THR A 696 12.47 -33.92 8.24
C THR A 696 11.04 -33.71 8.71
N LEU A 697 10.30 -32.85 8.01
CA LEU A 697 8.91 -32.52 8.28
C LEU A 697 8.01 -33.74 8.07
N SER A 698 7.15 -33.98 9.05
CA SER A 698 6.00 -34.86 8.88
C SER A 698 4.86 -34.13 8.18
N LYS A 699 3.89 -34.89 7.67
CA LYS A 699 2.71 -34.31 6.98
C LYS A 699 1.91 -33.32 7.81
N ASP A 700 1.89 -33.49 9.14
CA ASP A 700 1.15 -32.58 10.02
C ASP A 700 1.98 -31.32 10.35
N GLU A 701 3.28 -31.33 10.09
CA GLU A 701 4.19 -30.19 10.26
C GLU A 701 4.35 -29.37 8.98
N GLN A 702 3.84 -29.86 7.84
CA GLN A 702 3.85 -29.15 6.57
C GLN A 702 2.89 -27.96 6.59
N LEU A 703 3.36 -26.80 6.13
CA LEU A 703 2.55 -25.59 5.99
C LEU A 703 1.46 -25.77 4.93
N PRO A 704 0.33 -25.05 5.05
CA PRO A 704 -0.75 -25.09 4.06
C PRO A 704 -0.37 -24.44 2.72
N ASN A 705 0.58 -23.50 2.73
CA ASN A 705 1.09 -22.84 1.53
C ASN A 705 2.40 -23.51 1.10
N GLU A 706 2.53 -23.81 -0.19
CA GLU A 706 3.73 -24.45 -0.77
C GLU A 706 4.87 -23.45 -1.04
N SER A 707 4.59 -22.13 -1.00
CA SER A 707 5.54 -21.03 -1.15
C SER A 707 5.33 -19.94 -0.10
N GLY A 708 6.36 -19.12 0.12
CA GLY A 708 6.26 -17.92 0.96
C GLY A 708 7.56 -17.12 1.00
N ARG A 709 7.52 -15.97 1.66
CA ARG A 709 8.64 -15.02 1.73
C ARG A 709 9.55 -15.24 2.93
N ALA A 710 10.70 -14.57 2.92
CA ALA A 710 11.54 -14.41 4.08
C ALA A 710 10.95 -13.39 5.06
N LEU A 711 11.17 -13.58 6.37
CA LEU A 711 10.90 -12.56 7.38
C LEU A 711 12.01 -12.55 8.45
N MET A 712 12.34 -11.38 8.97
CA MET A 712 13.30 -11.24 10.05
C MET A 712 12.72 -10.39 11.19
N SER A 713 13.15 -10.68 12.41
CA SER A 713 12.82 -9.80 13.54
C SER A 713 13.87 -9.85 14.63
N VAL A 714 14.04 -8.71 15.29
CA VAL A 714 14.82 -8.58 16.51
C VAL A 714 13.88 -8.18 17.65
N ILE A 715 14.08 -8.76 18.83
CA ILE A 715 13.16 -8.53 19.97
C ILE A 715 13.93 -8.46 21.28
N ASN A 716 13.51 -7.52 22.12
CA ASN A 716 14.05 -7.25 23.43
C ASN A 716 12.97 -7.38 24.51
N PHE A 717 13.25 -8.21 25.53
CA PHE A 717 12.38 -8.41 26.67
C PHE A 717 12.85 -7.68 27.94
N ASP A 718 14.05 -7.10 27.91
CA ASP A 718 14.68 -6.47 29.06
C ASP A 718 14.29 -4.99 29.22
N TYR A 719 14.19 -4.54 30.47
CA TYR A 719 13.80 -3.17 30.82
C TYR A 719 14.99 -2.20 30.89
N ASP A 720 16.20 -2.71 31.07
CA ASP A 720 17.38 -1.92 31.47
C ASP A 720 18.58 -2.12 30.51
N SER A 721 18.39 -2.84 29.40
CA SER A 721 19.40 -3.08 28.36
C SER A 721 18.80 -2.92 26.96
N SER A 722 19.38 -2.03 26.14
CA SER A 722 19.20 -1.97 24.69
C SER A 722 20.30 -2.77 24.00
N ASN A 723 20.24 -2.93 22.68
CA ASN A 723 21.31 -3.56 21.91
C ASN A 723 21.26 -3.11 20.45
N VAL A 724 22.38 -3.24 19.74
CA VAL A 724 22.43 -3.03 18.30
C VAL A 724 22.71 -4.37 17.64
N PHE A 725 21.79 -4.78 16.75
CA PHE A 725 22.04 -5.88 15.82
C PHE A 725 22.62 -5.29 14.54
N ASN A 726 23.77 -5.79 14.13
CA ASN A 726 24.43 -5.39 12.90
C ASN A 726 24.27 -6.51 11.86
N PHE A 727 23.95 -6.15 10.64
CA PHE A 727 23.80 -7.01 9.48
C PHE A 727 24.69 -6.47 8.37
N ASP A 728 25.56 -7.32 7.84
CA ASP A 728 26.48 -6.95 6.77
C ASP A 728 26.04 -7.51 5.42
N GLU A 729 25.38 -8.67 5.45
CA GLU A 729 24.87 -9.33 4.24
C GLU A 729 23.64 -10.15 4.61
N VAL A 730 22.58 -10.00 3.82
CA VAL A 730 21.38 -10.84 3.85
C VAL A 730 21.15 -11.33 2.43
N ILE A 731 21.14 -12.65 2.23
CA ILE A 731 20.84 -13.28 0.94
C ILE A 731 19.68 -14.25 1.13
N VAL A 732 18.73 -14.25 0.20
CA VAL A 732 17.69 -15.28 0.07
C VAL A 732 17.71 -15.83 -1.36
N GLU A 733 17.82 -17.14 -1.48
CA GLU A 733 17.82 -17.87 -2.75
C GLU A 733 16.55 -18.70 -2.90
N ASP A 734 16.03 -18.83 -4.12
CA ASP A 734 15.07 -19.88 -4.51
C ASP A 734 15.84 -20.98 -5.28
N LEU A 735 15.79 -22.22 -4.78
CA LEU A 735 16.72 -23.32 -5.07
C LEU A 735 16.37 -24.21 -6.26
#